data_AF-C0ED77-F1
#
_entry.id   AF-C0ED77-F1
#
_cell.length_a   1.000
_cell.length_b   1.000
_cell.length_c   1.000
_cell.angle_alpha   90.00
_cell.angle_beta   90.00
_cell.angle_gamma   90.00
#
_symmetry.space_group_name_H-M   'P 1'
#
loop_
_entity.id
_entity.type
_entity.pdbx_description
1 polymer ?
#
loop_
_entity_poly.entity_id
_entity_poly.type
_entity_poly.pdbx_seq_one_letter_code
_entity_poly.pdbx_strand_id
1 'polypeptide(L)'
;MTKEEIEKEIASMAQAGFGGAEVVPVATGGEGGSSIDWGTEQWNEMIKHMLQVAGKYDFTIDFTMTPAWPLALPTITDVDDPSQGAQMEADGAHVDGITKDSPYSGPVPVASELDAGTPELLAVTVAKYADKETKTLDYDSARTLEMGREVVKSGDGPTDYTVSFSPEEEGEYVLFGWWQHPSGNQKYGNYQLDHFGRAGAQALIDYWENNLLPYYGEDFKNASALFIDSLEFETHLDWTIGLLDEFQAAKQYDLSAYLPAVYDTDSSGNFSGDPKPDFQFDKQNEALKNDYKDLLTQLYIQNHLEPLSAFCDKIGVDLRYQTSYGKSLELAQTAMYVDIPETETLYGKDIIDFYRLQSGAVHLTDKEIYSVEASPEQNISINFGSFVYNLFRGNGEDGAGNYQQTWEDQLWHVQRAMAGGVNQIVFHGYSYNGQYEGEGNENGFVAGTSWPGFEGFGQSSWSNSWGERLPSWQHARDYTDYIARNQYLLRQGTAKVDVAIYHHSYWENIDFSGADKIYKDGGALGQNGYTYEFVSPAGLSLDNAVVTDGRLDESGPAYKALVFDSETSLPGETADRLLEYAQAGFPLLFVGGMPDQDAYGEQADIASKMEQLAAYSSVRIVDTAEQVVDALKELGISPDASFEQPQNLLSVHRALDNADLYYLYNEGGADNYPAAKQIPDVNTKITLKGNGKPYLLNTWTGEITPIASYTARNGTVTIDAVIGGNDSMAVAIAPESWYQGSAVVSSHVVSGGLQTAYAQDGSLIAKSFEPGTQQVTLDNGEVVPVVTGEVPAEIPLINWELTVESWSEGATPAESQKTNIDVGTIDGLRPWNQLEGLEKVSGIGRYTTTVQLENGWQQGTGAVIELGDVVDTYRITVNGTTLTTNQIDTTLDIGPWLKAGENIITVEVASTLLNAVLASNPADTRSPDEYGMLSPVTLTPYVWTTVVGAQESDKGILKKVIAYAQQQREDPSFDHVIEMVQQSFVAALEAAQAVERDAAASQDEVDSAWQALMTEIHKLGFVRGDKTSLQQLIQLADTFLAQIDRYTPVTAQPFTAALTEAKAVYQDGNAMQEDVAEAESALLDAMLGLRYRADKSVLQEVLSRAAGIDTARYTADRVAAFRAAYGAAKAVSENANATQTEVDSAADELQRAIDSLVEIATEPDQAAAEDALIRGDSASITKSQNSKTGDAAPVCAALAALLLAGAGLALNKKKR
;
A
#
# COMPACT_ATOMS: atom_id res chain seq x y z
N MET A 1 -27.07 5.59 -29.76
CA MET A 1 -26.34 6.26 -28.67
C MET A 1 -27.11 7.49 -28.22
N THR A 2 -27.13 7.72 -26.90
CA THR A 2 -27.67 8.93 -26.26
C THR A 2 -26.59 9.58 -25.41
N LYS A 3 -26.63 10.92 -25.32
CA LYS A 3 -25.65 11.71 -24.55
C LYS A 3 -25.70 11.43 -23.04
N GLU A 4 -26.90 11.15 -22.53
CA GLU A 4 -27.10 10.84 -21.10
C GLU A 4 -26.41 9.53 -20.73
N GLU A 5 -26.51 8.51 -21.58
CA GLU A 5 -25.90 7.21 -21.28
C GLU A 5 -24.38 7.27 -21.34
N ILE A 6 -23.84 7.92 -22.37
CA ILE A 6 -22.39 8.19 -22.49
C ILE A 6 -21.84 8.83 -21.21
N GLU A 7 -22.56 9.80 -20.65
CA GLU A 7 -22.14 10.46 -19.41
C GLU A 7 -22.19 9.52 -18.20
N LYS A 8 -23.18 8.63 -18.12
CA LYS A 8 -23.28 7.64 -17.04
C LYS A 8 -22.15 6.61 -17.10
N GLU A 9 -21.86 6.07 -18.28
CA GLU A 9 -20.82 5.03 -18.46
C GLU A 9 -19.42 5.60 -18.21
N ILE A 10 -19.08 6.78 -18.72
CA ILE A 10 -17.80 7.44 -18.40
C ILE A 10 -17.71 7.73 -16.90
N ALA A 11 -18.78 8.22 -16.28
CA ALA A 11 -18.79 8.45 -14.83
C ALA A 11 -18.64 7.14 -14.03
N SER A 12 -19.18 6.03 -14.54
CA SER A 12 -19.06 4.68 -13.95
C SER A 12 -17.63 4.17 -14.03
N MET A 13 -17.00 4.24 -15.21
CA MET A 13 -15.60 3.87 -15.41
C MET A 13 -14.66 4.69 -14.52
N ALA A 14 -14.82 6.01 -14.49
CA ALA A 14 -14.01 6.88 -13.63
C ALA A 14 -14.19 6.56 -12.13
N GLN A 15 -15.41 6.24 -11.69
CA GLN A 15 -15.66 5.82 -10.29
C GLN A 15 -15.04 4.45 -9.98
N ALA A 16 -14.99 3.56 -10.96
CA ALA A 16 -14.36 2.25 -10.88
C ALA A 16 -12.82 2.32 -11.01
N GLY A 17 -12.22 3.51 -11.12
CA GLY A 17 -10.75 3.70 -11.11
C GLY A 17 -10.07 3.66 -12.47
N PHE A 18 -10.84 3.62 -13.57
CA PHE A 18 -10.28 3.73 -14.92
C PHE A 18 -9.89 5.17 -15.24
N GLY A 19 -8.75 5.35 -15.91
CA GLY A 19 -8.25 6.66 -16.36
C GLY A 19 -8.64 7.04 -17.79
N GLY A 20 -9.08 6.08 -18.60
CA GLY A 20 -9.46 6.30 -19.98
C GLY A 20 -10.22 5.11 -20.57
N ALA A 21 -10.78 5.31 -21.77
CA ALA A 21 -11.40 4.26 -22.56
C ALA A 21 -11.08 4.48 -24.04
N GLU A 22 -11.05 3.38 -24.77
CA GLU A 22 -11.01 3.41 -26.22
C GLU A 22 -12.42 3.21 -26.79
N VAL A 23 -12.76 3.99 -27.81
CA VAL A 23 -14.01 3.84 -28.55
C VAL A 23 -13.79 3.06 -29.84
N VAL A 24 -14.30 1.84 -29.84
CA VAL A 24 -14.35 0.95 -31.00
C VAL A 24 -15.79 0.82 -31.53
N PRO A 25 -16.06 1.12 -32.81
CA PRO A 25 -17.38 0.89 -33.41
C PRO A 25 -17.55 -0.56 -33.91
N VAL A 26 -18.47 -1.33 -33.31
CA VAL A 26 -18.68 -2.77 -33.65
C VAL A 26 -20.02 -3.04 -34.39
N ALA A 27 -20.94 -2.08 -34.45
CA ALA A 27 -22.26 -2.27 -35.06
C ALA A 27 -22.27 -1.98 -36.57
N THR A 28 -22.95 -2.84 -37.34
CA THR A 28 -23.23 -2.62 -38.76
C THR A 28 -23.98 -1.31 -38.96
N GLY A 29 -23.41 -0.41 -39.76
CA GLY A 29 -24.16 0.71 -40.35
C GLY A 29 -25.42 0.15 -41.00
N GLY A 30 -26.58 0.48 -40.45
CA GLY A 30 -27.85 0.12 -41.07
C GLY A 30 -27.94 0.78 -42.43
N GLU A 31 -28.51 0.10 -43.43
CA GLU A 31 -28.83 0.75 -44.71
C GLU A 31 -29.84 1.89 -44.47
N GLY A 32 -29.38 3.15 -44.41
CA GLY A 32 -30.24 4.31 -44.19
C GLY A 32 -29.52 5.61 -43.82
N GLY A 33 -30.23 6.75 -43.84
CA GLY A 33 -29.68 8.08 -43.50
C GLY A 33 -29.84 8.48 -42.03
N SER A 34 -30.07 7.51 -41.14
CA SER A 34 -30.43 7.68 -39.73
C SER A 34 -29.51 6.89 -38.78
N SER A 35 -28.54 6.15 -39.31
CA SER A 35 -27.44 5.48 -38.60
C SER A 35 -26.38 6.48 -38.12
N ILE A 36 -25.79 6.21 -36.95
CA ILE A 36 -24.64 6.98 -36.44
C ILE A 36 -23.37 6.35 -37.03
N ASP A 37 -23.13 6.60 -38.31
CA ASP A 37 -21.98 6.05 -39.02
C ASP A 37 -20.74 6.91 -38.80
N TRP A 38 -19.58 6.26 -38.74
CA TRP A 38 -18.30 6.92 -38.52
C TRP A 38 -18.07 8.09 -39.50
N GLY A 39 -17.62 9.22 -38.96
CA GLY A 39 -17.38 10.45 -39.72
C GLY A 39 -18.62 11.25 -40.14
N THR A 40 -19.84 10.76 -39.90
CA THR A 40 -21.07 11.56 -40.12
C THR A 40 -21.21 12.68 -39.08
N GLU A 41 -22.08 13.66 -39.35
CA GLU A 41 -22.35 14.76 -38.41
C GLU A 41 -22.86 14.25 -37.05
N GLN A 42 -23.68 13.19 -37.04
CA GLN A 42 -24.23 12.58 -35.83
C GLN A 42 -23.15 11.85 -35.03
N TRP A 43 -22.26 11.11 -35.71
CA TRP A 43 -21.10 10.48 -35.06
C TRP A 43 -20.21 11.55 -34.42
N ASN A 44 -19.84 12.57 -35.20
CA ASN A 44 -18.98 13.64 -34.73
C ASN A 44 -19.58 14.40 -33.54
N GLU A 45 -20.91 14.57 -33.50
CA GLU A 45 -21.61 15.15 -32.35
C GLU A 45 -21.50 14.27 -31.10
N MET A 46 -21.65 12.94 -31.24
CA MET A 46 -21.52 12.01 -30.10
C MET A 46 -20.08 11.94 -29.59
N ILE A 47 -19.09 11.86 -30.49
CA ILE A 47 -17.67 11.83 -30.10
C ILE A 47 -17.24 13.13 -29.42
N LYS A 48 -17.67 14.28 -29.95
CA LYS A 48 -17.41 15.57 -29.29
C LYS A 48 -18.02 15.62 -27.89
N HIS A 49 -19.23 15.08 -27.71
CA HIS A 49 -19.86 14.98 -26.39
C HIS A 49 -19.07 14.04 -25.45
N MET A 50 -18.61 12.88 -25.93
CA MET A 50 -17.73 11.98 -25.16
C MET A 50 -16.47 12.70 -24.67
N LEU A 51 -15.77 13.42 -25.55
CA LEU A 51 -14.59 14.21 -25.19
C LEU A 51 -14.88 15.29 -24.15
N GLN A 52 -16.03 15.98 -24.24
CA GLN A 52 -16.44 16.98 -23.26
C GLN A 52 -16.74 16.36 -21.89
N VAL A 53 -17.38 15.19 -21.87
CA VAL A 53 -17.64 14.42 -20.66
C VAL A 53 -16.34 13.92 -20.05
N ALA A 54 -15.43 13.39 -20.86
CA ALA A 54 -14.11 12.92 -20.42
C ALA A 54 -13.34 14.03 -19.68
N GLY A 55 -13.28 15.24 -20.25
CA GLY A 55 -12.69 16.41 -19.58
C GLY A 55 -13.40 16.84 -18.28
N LYS A 56 -14.67 16.48 -18.07
CA LYS A 56 -15.39 16.72 -16.80
C LYS A 56 -14.94 15.74 -15.69
N TYR A 57 -14.51 14.54 -16.05
CA TYR A 57 -14.18 13.45 -15.12
C TYR A 57 -12.67 13.18 -14.97
N ASP A 58 -11.80 13.99 -15.59
CA ASP A 58 -10.34 13.74 -15.64
C ASP A 58 -10.03 12.37 -16.26
N PHE A 59 -10.66 12.12 -17.40
CA PHE A 59 -10.68 10.85 -18.11
C PHE A 59 -10.23 11.10 -19.56
N THR A 60 -9.62 10.11 -20.21
CA THR A 60 -9.27 10.19 -21.63
C THR A 60 -10.16 9.32 -22.52
N ILE A 61 -10.39 9.75 -23.75
CA ILE A 61 -11.05 8.94 -24.77
C ILE A 61 -10.13 8.82 -25.97
N ASP A 62 -9.66 7.60 -26.22
CA ASP A 62 -8.89 7.24 -27.39
C ASP A 62 -9.82 6.66 -28.47
N PHE A 63 -9.36 6.66 -29.73
CA PHE A 63 -10.18 6.26 -30.87
C PHE A 63 -9.42 5.35 -31.82
N THR A 64 -10.12 4.37 -32.38
CA THR A 64 -9.65 3.71 -33.60
C THR A 64 -9.52 4.75 -34.72
N MET A 65 -8.42 4.68 -35.49
CA MET A 65 -8.19 5.64 -36.58
C MET A 65 -9.19 5.49 -37.74
N THR A 66 -9.90 4.36 -37.82
CA THR A 66 -10.93 4.05 -38.82
C THR A 66 -12.19 3.50 -38.15
N PRO A 67 -13.31 3.28 -38.89
CA PRO A 67 -14.54 2.73 -38.32
C PRO A 67 -14.39 1.34 -37.69
N ALA A 68 -13.37 0.57 -38.06
CA ALA A 68 -12.96 -0.69 -37.47
C ALA A 68 -11.63 -1.17 -38.07
N TRP A 69 -11.20 -2.36 -37.66
CA TRP A 69 -10.15 -3.17 -38.29
C TRP A 69 -10.73 -4.21 -39.27
N PRO A 70 -10.00 -4.56 -40.34
CA PRO A 70 -8.81 -3.87 -40.83
C PRO A 70 -9.11 -2.44 -41.26
N LEU A 71 -8.09 -1.59 -41.28
CA LEU A 71 -8.25 -0.17 -41.55
C LEU A 71 -8.92 0.07 -42.92
N ALA A 72 -10.02 0.82 -42.93
CA ALA A 72 -10.81 1.11 -44.13
C ALA A 72 -11.34 2.55 -44.11
N LEU A 73 -11.40 3.21 -45.27
CA LEU A 73 -11.85 4.60 -45.37
C LEU A 73 -12.96 4.82 -46.41
N PRO A 74 -13.96 5.67 -46.11
CA PRO A 74 -15.01 6.05 -47.05
C PRO A 74 -14.52 6.92 -48.21
N THR A 75 -13.31 7.47 -48.13
CA THR A 75 -12.72 8.33 -49.17
C THR A 75 -12.13 7.55 -50.34
N ILE A 76 -11.93 6.24 -50.19
CA ILE A 76 -11.54 5.36 -51.29
C ILE A 76 -12.80 5.05 -52.09
N THR A 77 -12.94 5.72 -53.23
CA THR A 77 -14.12 5.60 -54.12
C THR A 77 -13.78 5.02 -55.49
N ASP A 78 -12.49 5.04 -55.85
CA ASP A 78 -11.95 4.42 -57.05
C ASP A 78 -10.71 3.61 -56.64
N VAL A 79 -10.84 2.29 -56.62
CA VAL A 79 -9.74 1.38 -56.23
C VAL A 79 -8.61 1.34 -57.26
N ASP A 80 -8.85 1.80 -58.50
CA ASP A 80 -7.84 1.90 -59.55
C ASP A 80 -7.02 3.21 -59.46
N ASP A 81 -7.42 4.16 -58.61
CA ASP A 81 -6.68 5.39 -58.39
C ASP A 81 -5.60 5.19 -57.31
N PRO A 82 -4.31 5.04 -57.67
CA PRO A 82 -3.25 4.77 -56.70
C PRO A 82 -3.05 5.91 -55.70
N SER A 83 -3.55 7.13 -55.99
CA SER A 83 -3.46 8.24 -55.05
C SER A 83 -4.45 8.13 -53.88
N GLN A 84 -5.44 7.24 -53.97
CA GLN A 84 -6.39 6.97 -52.90
C GLN A 84 -5.91 5.86 -51.93
N GLY A 85 -4.88 5.10 -52.31
CA GLY A 85 -4.22 4.15 -51.40
C GLY A 85 -5.07 2.93 -51.02
N ALA A 86 -5.81 2.36 -51.97
CA ALA A 86 -6.52 1.10 -51.76
C ALA A 86 -5.55 -0.08 -51.56
N GLN A 87 -5.89 -1.02 -50.68
CA GLN A 87 -5.06 -2.21 -50.42
C GLN A 87 -4.79 -2.98 -51.73
N MET A 88 -3.52 -3.29 -51.95
CA MET A 88 -3.03 -3.99 -53.13
C MET A 88 -2.65 -5.43 -52.80
N GLU A 89 -2.73 -6.30 -53.80
CA GLU A 89 -2.17 -7.65 -53.77
C GLU A 89 -1.58 -8.05 -55.12
N ALA A 90 -0.82 -9.15 -55.13
CA ALA A 90 -0.29 -9.73 -56.35
C ALA A 90 -0.66 -11.22 -56.47
N ASP A 91 -1.06 -11.62 -57.67
CA ASP A 91 -1.52 -12.97 -57.97
C ASP A 91 -0.83 -13.58 -59.18
N GLY A 92 -0.69 -14.91 -59.15
CA GLY A 92 0.09 -15.67 -60.11
C GLY A 92 -0.66 -16.87 -60.66
N ALA A 93 -0.52 -17.11 -61.96
CA ALA A 93 -0.90 -18.37 -62.59
C ALA A 93 0.26 -18.95 -63.39
N HIS A 94 0.26 -20.26 -63.62
CA HIS A 94 1.36 -20.93 -64.31
C HIS A 94 0.92 -21.96 -65.35
N VAL A 95 1.85 -22.28 -66.25
CA VAL A 95 1.76 -23.37 -67.22
C VAL A 95 3.05 -24.19 -67.22
N ASP A 96 2.89 -25.51 -67.09
CA ASP A 96 3.96 -26.51 -67.13
C ASP A 96 4.14 -27.19 -68.49
N GLY A 97 5.03 -28.17 -68.56
CA GLY A 97 5.23 -29.02 -69.73
C GLY A 97 6.11 -28.39 -70.81
N ILE A 98 6.73 -27.24 -70.51
CA ILE A 98 7.52 -26.50 -71.48
C ILE A 98 8.90 -27.15 -71.57
N THR A 99 9.24 -27.62 -72.75
CA THR A 99 10.56 -28.21 -73.01
C THR A 99 11.09 -27.66 -74.33
N LYS A 100 12.36 -27.94 -74.62
CA LYS A 100 12.95 -27.60 -75.92
C LYS A 100 12.17 -28.19 -77.12
N ASP A 101 11.61 -29.40 -76.95
CA ASP A 101 10.81 -30.08 -77.98
C ASP A 101 9.33 -29.64 -77.98
N SER A 102 8.88 -28.95 -76.94
CA SER A 102 7.52 -28.43 -76.78
C SER A 102 7.57 -27.00 -76.22
N PRO A 103 8.01 -26.01 -77.02
CA PRO A 103 8.06 -24.61 -76.60
C PRO A 103 6.65 -24.05 -76.40
N TYR A 104 6.54 -23.03 -75.55
CA TYR A 104 5.26 -22.36 -75.27
C TYR A 104 5.10 -21.11 -76.13
N SER A 105 3.97 -21.01 -76.83
CA SER A 105 3.57 -19.78 -77.51
C SER A 105 2.07 -19.64 -77.41
N GLY A 106 1.61 -18.68 -76.61
CA GLY A 106 0.20 -18.56 -76.26
C GLY A 106 -0.09 -17.34 -75.41
N PRO A 107 -1.31 -17.24 -74.86
CA PRO A 107 -1.64 -16.23 -73.86
C PRO A 107 -0.72 -16.32 -72.64
N VAL A 108 -0.45 -15.20 -71.98
CA VAL A 108 0.17 -15.21 -70.64
C VAL A 108 -0.83 -15.87 -69.66
N PRO A 109 -0.38 -16.74 -68.74
CA PRO A 109 -1.25 -17.27 -67.68
C PRO A 109 -1.87 -16.13 -66.85
N VAL A 110 -3.16 -16.23 -66.56
CA VAL A 110 -3.92 -15.21 -65.80
C VAL A 110 -4.47 -15.87 -64.55
N ALA A 111 -4.27 -15.24 -63.39
CA ALA A 111 -4.82 -15.66 -62.11
C ALA A 111 -6.36 -15.62 -62.12
N SER A 112 -7.00 -16.48 -61.33
CA SER A 112 -8.47 -16.49 -61.19
C SER A 112 -8.97 -15.40 -60.25
N GLU A 113 -8.09 -14.82 -59.45
CA GLU A 113 -8.38 -13.99 -58.27
C GLU A 113 -8.47 -12.49 -58.60
N LEU A 114 -8.38 -12.12 -59.88
CA LEU A 114 -8.36 -10.73 -60.37
C LEU A 114 -9.77 -10.08 -60.44
N ASP A 115 -10.53 -10.22 -59.37
CA ASP A 115 -11.97 -9.87 -59.32
C ASP A 115 -12.24 -8.37 -59.07
N ALA A 116 -11.23 -7.63 -58.59
CA ALA A 116 -11.35 -6.22 -58.24
C ALA A 116 -10.40 -5.31 -59.04
N GLY A 117 -10.88 -4.10 -59.35
CA GLY A 117 -10.13 -3.11 -60.12
C GLY A 117 -9.74 -3.57 -61.53
N THR A 118 -8.71 -2.93 -62.08
CA THR A 118 -8.12 -3.23 -63.38
C THR A 118 -6.75 -3.88 -63.18
N PRO A 119 -6.59 -5.19 -63.45
CA PRO A 119 -5.33 -5.88 -63.22
C PRO A 119 -4.24 -5.42 -64.19
N GLU A 120 -3.00 -5.35 -63.69
CA GLU A 120 -1.80 -4.99 -64.44
C GLU A 120 -0.78 -6.13 -64.43
N LEU A 121 -0.24 -6.46 -65.61
CA LEU A 121 0.80 -7.48 -65.73
C LEU A 121 2.12 -6.96 -65.14
N LEU A 122 2.55 -7.52 -64.01
CA LEU A 122 3.81 -7.24 -63.34
C LEU A 122 4.99 -7.82 -64.12
N ALA A 123 4.95 -9.12 -64.35
CA ALA A 123 6.05 -9.88 -64.92
C ALA A 123 5.56 -11.19 -65.54
N VAL A 124 6.34 -11.70 -66.50
CA VAL A 124 6.23 -13.10 -66.96
C VAL A 124 7.57 -13.75 -66.73
N THR A 125 7.57 -14.86 -66.00
CA THR A 125 8.82 -15.47 -65.51
C THR A 125 8.85 -16.94 -65.85
N VAL A 126 10.05 -17.51 -65.95
CA VAL A 126 10.25 -18.92 -66.24
C VAL A 126 11.34 -19.49 -65.35
N ALA A 127 11.18 -20.74 -64.95
CA ALA A 127 12.19 -21.49 -64.22
C ALA A 127 12.13 -22.98 -64.62
N LYS A 128 13.28 -23.65 -64.61
CA LYS A 128 13.40 -25.09 -64.84
C LYS A 128 13.08 -25.83 -63.55
N TYR A 129 12.39 -26.97 -63.64
CA TYR A 129 12.25 -27.87 -62.50
C TYR A 129 13.61 -28.52 -62.15
N ALA A 130 14.03 -28.36 -60.90
CA ALA A 130 15.05 -29.20 -60.28
C ALA A 130 14.42 -30.54 -59.84
N ASP A 131 13.23 -30.48 -59.24
CA ASP A 131 12.38 -31.61 -58.92
C ASP A 131 10.90 -31.21 -59.07
N LYS A 132 10.20 -31.86 -59.99
CA LYS A 132 8.80 -31.55 -60.27
C LYS A 132 7.83 -32.12 -59.24
N GLU A 133 8.16 -33.22 -58.59
CA GLU A 133 7.27 -33.86 -57.60
C GLU A 133 7.13 -32.99 -56.36
N THR A 134 8.23 -32.37 -55.94
CA THR A 134 8.29 -31.43 -54.80
C THR A 134 8.16 -29.97 -55.22
N LYS A 135 7.76 -29.69 -56.48
CA LYS A 135 7.65 -28.34 -57.05
C LYS A 135 8.88 -27.46 -56.78
N THR A 136 10.07 -28.06 -56.83
CA THR A 136 11.36 -27.39 -56.59
C THR A 136 11.98 -26.93 -57.91
N LEU A 137 12.28 -25.64 -57.98
CA LEU A 137 12.81 -24.92 -59.14
C LEU A 137 14.33 -24.75 -59.02
N ASP A 138 15.03 -24.82 -60.16
CA ASP A 138 16.47 -24.54 -60.26
C ASP A 138 16.70 -23.02 -60.23
N TYR A 139 17.29 -22.53 -59.15
CA TYR A 139 17.55 -21.11 -58.91
C TYR A 139 18.30 -20.44 -60.07
N ASP A 140 19.33 -21.09 -60.60
CA ASP A 140 20.19 -20.50 -61.64
C ASP A 140 19.50 -20.41 -63.01
N SER A 141 18.35 -21.08 -63.16
CA SER A 141 17.56 -21.10 -64.40
C SER A 141 16.43 -20.07 -64.42
N ALA A 142 16.12 -19.47 -63.26
CA ALA A 142 15.03 -18.51 -63.12
C ALA A 142 15.33 -17.24 -63.90
N ARG A 143 14.36 -16.75 -64.68
CA ARG A 143 14.48 -15.46 -65.36
C ARG A 143 13.13 -14.80 -65.64
N THR A 144 13.17 -13.49 -65.70
CA THR A 144 12.07 -12.65 -66.19
C THR A 144 12.18 -12.46 -67.70
N LEU A 145 11.05 -12.58 -68.40
CA LEU A 145 10.98 -12.45 -69.87
C LEU A 145 10.88 -10.98 -70.30
N GLU A 146 11.51 -10.64 -71.43
CA GLU A 146 11.56 -9.26 -71.92
C GLU A 146 10.18 -8.78 -72.44
N MET A 147 9.59 -7.79 -71.76
CA MET A 147 8.38 -7.09 -72.21
C MET A 147 8.61 -6.40 -73.56
N GLY A 148 7.60 -6.47 -74.44
CA GLY A 148 7.63 -5.93 -75.81
C GLY A 148 8.39 -6.77 -76.83
N ARG A 149 9.10 -7.83 -76.40
CA ARG A 149 9.83 -8.76 -77.28
C ARG A 149 9.39 -10.20 -77.11
N GLU A 150 9.53 -10.76 -75.91
CA GLU A 150 9.12 -12.12 -75.57
C GLU A 150 7.65 -12.15 -75.12
N VAL A 151 7.20 -11.08 -74.45
CA VAL A 151 5.83 -10.86 -74.01
C VAL A 151 5.26 -9.64 -74.73
N VAL A 152 4.10 -9.76 -75.38
CA VAL A 152 3.53 -8.71 -76.23
C VAL A 152 2.04 -8.52 -75.91
N LYS A 153 1.63 -7.27 -75.75
CA LYS A 153 0.20 -6.93 -75.64
C LYS A 153 -0.50 -7.26 -76.97
N SER A 154 -1.47 -8.15 -76.90
CA SER A 154 -2.14 -8.80 -78.04
C SER A 154 -3.55 -8.27 -78.31
N GLY A 155 -4.14 -7.55 -77.35
CA GLY A 155 -5.48 -6.97 -77.42
C GLY A 155 -5.65 -5.74 -76.53
N ASP A 156 -6.89 -5.24 -76.47
CA ASP A 156 -7.25 -4.03 -75.70
C ASP A 156 -7.61 -4.35 -74.25
N GLY A 157 -7.93 -5.60 -73.91
CA GLY A 157 -8.23 -6.03 -72.55
C GLY A 157 -7.02 -5.90 -71.62
N PRO A 158 -7.26 -5.75 -70.30
CA PRO A 158 -6.18 -5.60 -69.32
C PRO A 158 -5.28 -6.84 -69.24
N THR A 159 -5.82 -8.03 -69.51
CA THR A 159 -5.09 -9.30 -69.47
C THR A 159 -4.68 -9.84 -70.84
N ASP A 160 -4.91 -9.09 -71.93
CA ASP A 160 -4.67 -9.55 -73.31
C ASP A 160 -3.17 -9.53 -73.69
N TYR A 161 -2.36 -10.39 -73.10
CA TYR A 161 -0.93 -10.56 -73.44
C TYR A 161 -0.65 -11.94 -74.01
N THR A 162 0.28 -12.02 -74.96
CA THR A 162 0.85 -13.28 -75.44
C THR A 162 2.33 -13.36 -75.13
N VAL A 163 2.81 -14.58 -74.91
CA VAL A 163 4.21 -14.87 -74.64
C VAL A 163 4.70 -15.98 -75.58
N SER A 164 5.96 -15.90 -75.99
CA SER A 164 6.65 -16.96 -76.71
C SER A 164 7.96 -17.29 -76.00
N PHE A 165 8.09 -18.51 -75.50
CA PHE A 165 9.26 -19.01 -74.80
C PHE A 165 9.68 -20.38 -75.33
N SER A 166 10.97 -20.51 -75.64
CA SER A 166 11.61 -21.76 -76.04
C SER A 166 12.87 -21.96 -75.20
N PRO A 167 12.95 -23.01 -74.36
CA PRO A 167 14.16 -23.33 -73.62
C PRO A 167 15.36 -23.56 -74.53
N GLU A 168 16.54 -23.08 -74.11
CA GLU A 168 17.81 -23.38 -74.79
C GLU A 168 18.39 -24.74 -74.34
N GLU A 169 18.21 -25.06 -73.06
CA GLU A 169 18.68 -26.26 -72.39
C GLU A 169 17.62 -27.38 -72.34
N GLU A 170 18.07 -28.61 -72.10
CA GLU A 170 17.18 -29.74 -71.83
C GLU A 170 16.61 -29.65 -70.41
N GLY A 171 15.35 -30.02 -70.23
CA GLY A 171 14.65 -29.93 -68.96
C GLY A 171 13.21 -29.48 -69.16
N GLU A 172 12.40 -29.64 -68.12
CA GLU A 172 11.05 -29.12 -68.08
C GLU A 172 11.03 -27.77 -67.34
N TYR A 173 10.40 -26.78 -67.96
CA TYR A 173 10.22 -25.44 -67.44
C TYR A 173 8.75 -25.19 -67.10
N VAL A 174 8.54 -24.33 -66.11
CA VAL A 174 7.27 -23.70 -65.78
C VAL A 174 7.35 -22.23 -66.15
N LEU A 175 6.24 -21.68 -66.67
CA LEU A 175 6.08 -20.27 -66.98
C LEU A 175 4.96 -19.67 -66.12
N PHE A 176 5.23 -18.56 -65.47
CA PHE A 176 4.29 -17.83 -64.61
C PHE A 176 3.90 -16.49 -65.24
N GLY A 177 2.63 -16.10 -65.12
CA GLY A 177 2.17 -14.73 -65.31
C GLY A 177 1.77 -14.13 -63.98
N TRP A 178 2.39 -13.00 -63.63
CA TRP A 178 2.22 -12.30 -62.35
C TRP A 178 1.47 -11.00 -62.56
N TRP A 179 0.46 -10.74 -61.75
CA TRP A 179 -0.48 -9.63 -61.91
C TRP A 179 -0.62 -8.87 -60.59
N GLN A 180 -0.57 -7.54 -60.61
CA GLN A 180 -0.96 -6.71 -59.47
C GLN A 180 -2.37 -6.17 -59.71
N HIS A 181 -3.14 -6.05 -58.64
CA HIS A 181 -4.48 -5.47 -58.66
C HIS A 181 -4.89 -5.03 -57.24
N PRO A 182 -5.90 -4.14 -57.10
CA PRO A 182 -6.46 -3.84 -55.80
C PRO A 182 -7.18 -5.08 -55.25
N SER A 183 -7.04 -5.38 -53.96
CA SER A 183 -7.70 -6.56 -53.37
C SER A 183 -9.23 -6.45 -53.37
N GLY A 184 -9.75 -5.23 -53.42
CA GLY A 184 -11.19 -4.96 -53.37
C GLY A 184 -11.83 -5.25 -52.01
N ASN A 185 -11.04 -5.63 -51.00
CA ASN A 185 -11.54 -5.95 -49.68
C ASN A 185 -12.19 -4.74 -49.00
N GLN A 186 -13.26 -5.01 -48.26
CA GLN A 186 -14.03 -3.99 -47.58
C GLN A 186 -14.28 -4.34 -46.13
N LYS A 187 -14.29 -3.32 -45.27
CA LYS A 187 -14.84 -3.40 -43.91
C LYS A 187 -15.97 -2.38 -43.79
N TYR A 188 -17.14 -2.85 -43.35
CA TYR A 188 -18.37 -2.05 -43.22
C TYR A 188 -18.71 -1.21 -44.46
N GLY A 189 -18.48 -1.77 -45.66
CA GLY A 189 -18.76 -1.11 -46.94
C GLY A 189 -17.71 -0.10 -47.39
N ASN A 190 -16.61 0.07 -46.66
CA ASN A 190 -15.48 0.93 -47.03
C ASN A 190 -14.30 0.06 -47.49
N TYR A 191 -13.56 0.50 -48.52
CA TYR A 191 -12.38 -0.22 -48.99
C TYR A 191 -11.22 -0.11 -48.00
N GLN A 192 -10.47 -1.21 -47.88
CA GLN A 192 -9.27 -1.29 -47.04
C GLN A 192 -8.11 -0.49 -47.64
N LEU A 193 -7.26 0.01 -46.76
CA LEU A 193 -6.10 0.85 -47.10
C LEU A 193 -4.87 0.00 -47.36
N ASP A 194 -4.00 0.45 -48.26
CA ASP A 194 -2.66 -0.11 -48.43
C ASP A 194 -1.77 0.26 -47.25
N HIS A 195 -1.30 -0.75 -46.52
CA HIS A 195 -0.42 -0.61 -45.36
C HIS A 195 1.06 -0.45 -45.75
N PHE A 196 1.46 -0.78 -46.98
CA PHE A 196 2.85 -0.73 -47.43
C PHE A 196 3.11 0.49 -48.34
N GLY A 197 2.07 0.99 -49.00
CA GLY A 197 2.11 2.18 -49.85
C GLY A 197 1.83 3.47 -49.10
N ARG A 198 2.65 4.50 -49.34
CA ARG A 198 2.52 5.82 -48.69
C ARG A 198 1.16 6.51 -48.89
N ALA A 199 0.47 6.21 -49.98
CA ALA A 199 -0.84 6.78 -50.28
C ALA A 199 -1.91 6.36 -49.26
N GLY A 200 -1.85 5.14 -48.72
CA GLY A 200 -2.81 4.66 -47.72
C GLY A 200 -2.74 5.44 -46.41
N ALA A 201 -1.53 5.57 -45.85
CA ALA A 201 -1.30 6.38 -44.65
C ALA A 201 -1.64 7.86 -44.87
N GLN A 202 -1.29 8.43 -46.01
CA GLN A 202 -1.63 9.83 -46.31
C GLN A 202 -3.15 10.04 -46.43
N ALA A 203 -3.89 9.10 -47.02
CA ALA A 203 -5.35 9.17 -47.09
C ALA A 203 -5.99 9.16 -45.69
N LEU A 204 -5.44 8.36 -44.77
CA LEU A 204 -5.88 8.32 -43.37
C LEU A 204 -5.60 9.64 -42.64
N ILE A 205 -4.38 10.17 -42.77
CA ILE A 205 -3.97 11.47 -42.20
C ILE A 205 -4.88 12.58 -42.74
N ASP A 206 -5.04 12.66 -44.07
CA ASP A 206 -5.87 13.67 -44.72
C ASP A 206 -7.32 13.58 -44.26
N TYR A 207 -7.83 12.37 -44.02
CA TYR A 207 -9.19 12.21 -43.51
C TYR A 207 -9.33 12.85 -42.12
N TRP A 208 -8.45 12.54 -41.18
CA TRP A 208 -8.47 13.09 -39.83
C TRP A 208 -8.30 14.61 -39.83
N GLU A 209 -7.32 15.14 -40.57
CA GLU A 209 -7.03 16.56 -40.64
C GLU A 209 -8.17 17.38 -41.23
N ASN A 210 -8.82 16.85 -42.27
CA ASN A 210 -9.83 17.61 -43.00
C ASN A 210 -11.25 17.42 -42.46
N ASN A 211 -11.55 16.28 -41.83
CA ASN A 211 -12.93 15.91 -41.48
C ASN A 211 -13.20 15.77 -39.98
N LEU A 212 -12.25 15.26 -39.19
CA LEU A 212 -12.50 14.92 -37.77
C LEU A 212 -11.96 15.98 -36.81
N LEU A 213 -10.66 16.25 -36.86
CA LEU A 213 -10.00 17.19 -35.92
C LEU A 213 -10.63 18.59 -35.92
N PRO A 214 -10.99 19.20 -37.08
CA PRO A 214 -11.63 20.51 -37.09
C PRO A 214 -13.00 20.52 -36.38
N TYR A 215 -13.71 19.39 -36.35
CA TYR A 215 -15.00 19.27 -35.69
C TYR A 215 -14.86 19.20 -34.17
N TYR A 216 -13.93 18.37 -33.69
CA TYR A 216 -13.67 18.18 -32.26
C TYR A 216 -13.05 19.45 -31.65
N GLY A 217 -12.10 20.08 -32.34
CA GLY A 217 -11.47 21.32 -31.89
C GLY A 217 -10.76 21.14 -30.54
N GLU A 218 -10.91 22.12 -29.64
CA GLU A 218 -10.25 22.12 -28.33
C GLU A 218 -10.66 20.97 -27.41
N ASP A 219 -11.78 20.29 -27.68
CA ASP A 219 -12.23 19.14 -26.88
C ASP A 219 -11.33 17.91 -27.11
N PHE A 220 -10.61 17.84 -28.24
CA PHE A 220 -9.69 16.73 -28.58
C PHE A 220 -8.50 16.60 -27.62
N LYS A 221 -8.19 17.62 -26.81
CA LYS A 221 -7.16 17.54 -25.76
C LYS A 221 -7.43 16.48 -24.68
N ASN A 222 -8.64 15.92 -24.66
CA ASN A 222 -9.03 14.84 -23.75
C ASN A 222 -8.86 13.45 -24.41
N ALA A 223 -8.14 13.36 -25.52
CA ALA A 223 -7.60 12.11 -26.06
C ALA A 223 -6.12 11.99 -25.67
N SER A 224 -5.67 10.79 -25.36
CA SER A 224 -4.25 10.49 -25.09
C SER A 224 -3.56 9.90 -26.31
N ALA A 225 -4.27 9.07 -27.07
CA ALA A 225 -3.73 8.37 -28.22
C ALA A 225 -4.74 8.21 -29.35
N LEU A 226 -4.23 7.94 -30.55
CA LEU A 226 -4.98 7.30 -31.62
C LEU A 226 -4.54 5.85 -31.73
N PHE A 227 -5.51 4.96 -31.87
CA PHE A 227 -5.29 3.52 -31.81
C PHE A 227 -5.48 2.85 -33.19
N ILE A 228 -4.64 1.86 -33.46
CA ILE A 228 -4.84 0.89 -34.53
C ILE A 228 -4.67 -0.54 -33.98
N ASP A 229 -5.71 -1.33 -34.24
CA ASP A 229 -5.81 -2.76 -33.90
C ASP A 229 -4.90 -3.65 -34.78
N SER A 230 -4.89 -4.95 -34.51
CA SER A 230 -4.13 -5.98 -35.21
C SER A 230 -4.40 -6.05 -36.72
N LEU A 231 -3.43 -6.60 -37.46
CA LEU A 231 -3.48 -6.65 -38.91
C LEU A 231 -4.24 -7.89 -39.42
N GLU A 232 -5.55 -7.74 -39.67
CA GLU A 232 -6.44 -8.83 -40.12
C GLU A 232 -6.91 -8.71 -41.58
N PHE A 233 -6.16 -8.05 -42.46
CA PHE A 233 -6.55 -7.90 -43.88
C PHE A 233 -6.15 -9.11 -44.73
N GLU A 234 -6.98 -9.48 -45.71
CA GLU A 234 -6.78 -10.69 -46.52
C GLU A 234 -6.10 -10.38 -47.87
N THR A 235 -5.03 -11.11 -48.19
CA THR A 235 -4.25 -10.97 -49.43
C THR A 235 -3.59 -12.32 -49.72
N HIS A 236 -3.50 -12.72 -50.99
CA HIS A 236 -2.74 -13.93 -51.34
C HIS A 236 -1.24 -13.67 -51.21
N LEU A 237 -0.79 -12.52 -51.73
CA LEU A 237 0.55 -11.99 -51.53
C LEU A 237 0.46 -10.51 -51.15
N ASP A 238 0.90 -10.18 -49.93
CA ASP A 238 0.96 -8.81 -49.42
C ASP A 238 1.75 -7.90 -50.37
N TRP A 239 1.15 -6.86 -50.93
CA TRP A 239 1.78 -6.11 -52.03
C TRP A 239 1.54 -4.61 -51.96
N THR A 240 2.33 -3.85 -52.72
CA THR A 240 2.07 -2.43 -53.03
C THR A 240 2.63 -2.07 -54.40
N ILE A 241 2.09 -1.01 -55.00
CA ILE A 241 2.53 -0.52 -56.30
C ILE A 241 3.99 -0.06 -56.21
N GLY A 242 4.83 -0.60 -57.10
CA GLY A 242 6.26 -0.28 -57.15
C GLY A 242 7.15 -1.18 -56.30
N LEU A 243 6.61 -2.20 -55.63
CA LEU A 243 7.38 -3.10 -54.76
C LEU A 243 8.61 -3.70 -55.44
N LEU A 244 8.49 -4.17 -56.70
CA LEU A 244 9.64 -4.75 -57.41
C LEU A 244 10.78 -3.74 -57.67
N ASP A 245 10.44 -2.47 -57.92
CA ASP A 245 11.42 -1.41 -58.11
C ASP A 245 12.14 -1.09 -56.79
N GLU A 246 11.37 -0.99 -55.70
CA GLU A 246 11.91 -0.79 -54.34
C GLU A 246 12.77 -1.98 -53.91
N PHE A 247 12.35 -3.20 -54.23
CA PHE A 247 13.13 -4.42 -53.99
C PHE A 247 14.47 -4.38 -54.71
N GLN A 248 14.45 -4.11 -56.01
CA GLN A 248 15.66 -4.02 -56.82
C GLN A 248 16.60 -2.92 -56.32
N ALA A 249 16.05 -1.82 -55.80
CA ALA A 249 16.81 -0.73 -55.20
C ALA A 249 17.41 -1.09 -53.83
N ALA A 250 16.67 -1.79 -52.97
CA ALA A 250 17.12 -2.17 -51.64
C ALA A 250 18.08 -3.38 -51.67
N LYS A 251 17.71 -4.44 -52.38
CA LYS A 251 18.39 -5.75 -52.36
C LYS A 251 19.35 -5.98 -53.51
N GLN A 252 19.40 -5.06 -54.48
CA GLN A 252 20.33 -5.08 -55.61
C GLN A 252 20.18 -6.29 -56.58
N TYR A 253 19.04 -6.99 -56.56
CA TYR A 253 18.65 -7.99 -57.58
C TYR A 253 17.15 -7.97 -57.86
N ASP A 254 16.73 -8.60 -58.97
CA ASP A 254 15.35 -8.61 -59.43
C ASP A 254 14.57 -9.76 -58.79
N LEU A 255 13.61 -9.45 -57.92
CA LEU A 255 12.75 -10.44 -57.27
C LEU A 255 11.79 -11.11 -58.25
N SER A 256 11.45 -10.49 -59.38
CA SER A 256 10.34 -10.95 -60.22
C SER A 256 10.53 -12.40 -60.67
N ALA A 257 11.75 -12.81 -61.04
CA ALA A 257 12.08 -14.19 -61.40
C ALA A 257 11.87 -15.21 -60.27
N TYR A 258 11.82 -14.75 -59.04
CA TYR A 258 11.79 -15.55 -57.81
C TYR A 258 10.48 -15.40 -57.02
N LEU A 259 9.48 -14.69 -57.54
CA LEU A 259 8.12 -14.62 -56.96
C LEU A 259 7.49 -15.99 -56.63
N PRO A 260 7.77 -17.10 -57.36
CA PRO A 260 7.28 -18.42 -56.94
C PRO A 260 7.69 -18.83 -55.51
N ALA A 261 8.79 -18.28 -54.98
CA ALA A 261 9.32 -18.60 -53.64
C ALA A 261 8.51 -18.00 -52.48
N VAL A 262 7.63 -17.03 -52.77
CA VAL A 262 6.87 -16.27 -51.76
C VAL A 262 5.36 -16.29 -52.01
N TYR A 263 4.90 -16.77 -53.17
CA TYR A 263 3.48 -16.81 -53.53
C TYR A 263 2.79 -18.11 -53.09
N ASP A 264 1.74 -17.97 -52.31
CA ASP A 264 0.83 -19.04 -51.90
C ASP A 264 -0.57 -18.76 -52.46
N THR A 265 -0.97 -19.55 -53.47
CA THR A 265 -2.28 -19.41 -54.13
C THR A 265 -3.45 -19.68 -53.17
N ASP A 266 -3.23 -20.48 -52.12
CA ASP A 266 -4.27 -20.87 -51.15
C ASP A 266 -4.19 -20.02 -49.85
N SER A 267 -3.36 -18.97 -49.81
CA SER A 267 -3.21 -18.12 -48.63
C SER A 267 -4.52 -17.42 -48.27
N SER A 268 -4.89 -17.49 -47.00
CA SER A 268 -6.08 -16.85 -46.45
C SER A 268 -5.78 -15.52 -45.75
N GLY A 269 -4.70 -14.81 -46.11
CA GLY A 269 -4.46 -13.45 -45.61
C GLY A 269 -3.54 -13.29 -44.41
N ASN A 270 -2.71 -14.29 -44.08
CA ASN A 270 -1.65 -14.23 -43.07
C ASN A 270 -2.07 -14.08 -41.60
N PHE A 271 -3.30 -13.76 -41.23
CA PHE A 271 -3.72 -13.81 -39.82
C PHE A 271 -4.02 -15.24 -39.32
N SER A 272 -4.23 -16.19 -40.25
CA SER A 272 -4.56 -17.60 -39.95
C SER A 272 -3.34 -18.56 -40.02
N GLY A 273 -2.19 -18.09 -40.51
CA GLY A 273 -0.97 -18.89 -40.69
C GLY A 273 0.06 -18.24 -41.61
N ASP A 274 1.34 -18.63 -41.50
CA ASP A 274 2.40 -18.21 -42.44
C ASP A 274 2.10 -18.77 -43.84
N PRO A 275 2.23 -17.97 -44.91
CA PRO A 275 2.14 -18.43 -46.29
C PRO A 275 2.97 -19.68 -46.54
N LYS A 276 2.43 -20.60 -47.34
CA LYS A 276 3.10 -21.80 -47.82
C LYS A 276 3.26 -21.71 -49.33
N PRO A 277 4.37 -21.13 -49.81
CA PRO A 277 4.57 -20.94 -51.23
C PRO A 277 4.40 -22.23 -52.03
N ASP A 278 3.71 -22.11 -53.17
CA ASP A 278 3.42 -23.24 -54.03
C ASP A 278 4.68 -23.89 -54.61
N PHE A 279 5.74 -23.09 -54.76
CA PHE A 279 7.02 -23.49 -55.32
C PHE A 279 8.16 -23.07 -54.37
N GLN A 280 9.28 -23.75 -54.48
CA GLN A 280 10.51 -23.39 -53.77
C GLN A 280 11.71 -23.49 -54.70
N PHE A 281 12.80 -22.79 -54.39
CA PHE A 281 14.06 -22.91 -55.11
C PHE A 281 15.03 -23.89 -54.42
N ASP A 282 15.87 -24.55 -55.21
CA ASP A 282 16.89 -25.49 -54.72
C ASP A 282 18.07 -24.82 -53.98
N LYS A 283 18.18 -23.49 -54.09
CA LYS A 283 19.17 -22.63 -53.44
C LYS A 283 18.53 -21.31 -53.03
N GLN A 284 19.09 -20.65 -52.02
CA GLN A 284 18.72 -19.28 -51.59
C GLN A 284 17.23 -19.11 -51.22
N ASN A 285 16.46 -20.20 -51.05
CA ASN A 285 15.01 -20.11 -50.88
C ASN A 285 14.59 -19.31 -49.65
N GLU A 286 15.20 -19.59 -48.50
CA GLU A 286 14.88 -18.85 -47.26
C GLU A 286 15.41 -17.41 -47.32
N ALA A 287 16.57 -17.17 -47.93
CA ALA A 287 17.09 -15.82 -48.17
C ALA A 287 16.14 -14.98 -49.04
N LEU A 288 15.57 -15.56 -50.10
CA LEU A 288 14.57 -14.90 -50.96
C LEU A 288 13.31 -14.51 -50.16
N LYS A 289 12.82 -15.41 -49.30
CA LYS A 289 11.67 -15.13 -48.42
C LYS A 289 11.99 -14.04 -47.41
N ASN A 290 13.16 -14.11 -46.77
CA ASN A 290 13.61 -13.13 -45.80
C ASN A 290 13.79 -11.75 -46.44
N ASP A 291 14.43 -11.65 -47.60
CA ASP A 291 14.60 -10.37 -48.30
C ASP A 291 13.28 -9.73 -48.69
N TYR A 292 12.27 -10.54 -49.04
CA TYR A 292 10.92 -10.07 -49.32
C TYR A 292 10.20 -9.57 -48.05
N LYS A 293 10.16 -10.38 -46.99
CA LYS A 293 9.53 -10.02 -45.71
C LYS A 293 10.23 -8.83 -45.04
N ASP A 294 11.56 -8.74 -45.20
CA ASP A 294 12.36 -7.59 -44.77
C ASP A 294 11.95 -6.31 -45.50
N LEU A 295 11.86 -6.34 -46.84
CA LEU A 295 11.39 -5.18 -47.60
C LEU A 295 9.97 -4.77 -47.20
N LEU A 296 9.04 -5.73 -47.05
CA LEU A 296 7.68 -5.42 -46.59
C LEU A 296 7.69 -4.75 -45.22
N THR A 297 8.50 -5.25 -44.28
CA THR A 297 8.69 -4.64 -42.96
C THR A 297 9.22 -3.21 -43.08
N GLN A 298 10.21 -2.96 -43.94
CA GLN A 298 10.74 -1.62 -44.20
C GLN A 298 9.70 -0.67 -44.82
N LEU A 299 8.93 -1.14 -45.80
CA LEU A 299 7.88 -0.35 -46.43
C LEU A 299 6.78 0.01 -45.44
N TYR A 300 6.34 -0.96 -44.63
CA TYR A 300 5.36 -0.75 -43.57
C TYR A 300 5.84 0.32 -42.57
N ILE A 301 7.09 0.24 -42.13
CA ILE A 301 7.68 1.25 -41.22
C ILE A 301 7.71 2.64 -41.88
N GLN A 302 8.33 2.75 -43.06
CA GLN A 302 8.65 4.05 -43.68
C GLN A 302 7.45 4.74 -44.32
N ASN A 303 6.45 3.98 -44.76
CA ASN A 303 5.28 4.49 -45.45
C ASN A 303 4.01 4.54 -44.60
N HIS A 304 3.96 3.80 -43.48
CA HIS A 304 2.78 3.73 -42.63
C HIS A 304 3.07 4.13 -41.18
N LEU A 305 3.96 3.44 -40.47
CA LEU A 305 4.21 3.72 -39.05
C LEU A 305 4.81 5.12 -38.83
N GLU A 306 5.91 5.45 -39.50
CA GLU A 306 6.58 6.75 -39.33
C GLU A 306 5.69 7.94 -39.72
N PRO A 307 4.96 7.93 -40.86
CA PRO A 307 4.04 9.02 -41.18
C PRO A 307 2.90 9.18 -40.17
N LEU A 308 2.36 8.07 -39.64
CA LEU A 308 1.28 8.12 -38.65
C LEU A 308 1.78 8.59 -37.28
N SER A 309 2.94 8.13 -36.82
CA SER A 309 3.57 8.64 -35.59
C SER A 309 3.85 10.15 -35.71
N ALA A 310 4.45 10.59 -36.83
CA ALA A 310 4.67 12.01 -37.07
C ALA A 310 3.37 12.84 -37.14
N PHE A 311 2.26 12.24 -37.57
CA PHE A 311 0.95 12.88 -37.53
C PHE A 311 0.40 12.99 -36.11
N CYS A 312 0.47 11.91 -35.31
CA CYS A 312 0.07 11.91 -33.90
C CYS A 312 0.87 12.95 -33.09
N ASP A 313 2.19 13.00 -33.27
CA ASP A 313 3.08 14.04 -32.72
C ASP A 313 2.62 15.45 -33.06
N LYS A 314 2.27 15.69 -34.33
CA LYS A 314 1.82 17.00 -34.82
C LYS A 314 0.55 17.48 -34.12
N ILE A 315 -0.32 16.56 -33.72
CA ILE A 315 -1.61 16.86 -33.08
C ILE A 315 -1.56 16.72 -31.55
N GLY A 316 -0.44 16.24 -30.98
CA GLY A 316 -0.16 16.20 -29.56
C GLY A 316 -0.78 15.00 -28.83
N VAL A 317 -0.86 13.85 -29.49
CA VAL A 317 -1.31 12.56 -28.93
C VAL A 317 -0.33 11.46 -29.34
N ASP A 318 -0.36 10.31 -28.67
CA ASP A 318 0.49 9.16 -28.99
C ASP A 318 -0.11 8.29 -30.11
N LEU A 319 0.72 7.61 -30.91
CA LEU A 319 0.30 6.48 -31.74
C LEU A 319 0.36 5.19 -30.91
N ARG A 320 -0.81 4.60 -30.64
CA ARG A 320 -0.94 3.28 -30.01
C ARG A 320 -1.27 2.23 -31.06
N TYR A 321 -0.50 1.14 -31.13
CA TYR A 321 -0.64 0.19 -32.24
C TYR A 321 -0.28 -1.25 -31.85
N GLN A 322 -1.17 -2.19 -32.15
CA GLN A 322 -0.86 -3.61 -32.32
C GLN A 322 -0.08 -3.85 -33.62
N THR A 323 1.22 -3.54 -33.56
CA THR A 323 2.06 -3.16 -34.71
C THR A 323 2.12 -4.13 -35.88
N SER A 324 2.21 -5.45 -35.70
CA SER A 324 2.36 -6.32 -36.88
C SER A 324 2.00 -7.79 -36.74
N TYR A 325 1.54 -8.27 -35.58
CA TYR A 325 1.04 -9.63 -35.50
C TYR A 325 -0.26 -9.77 -36.31
N GLY A 326 -0.43 -10.92 -36.95
CA GLY A 326 -1.41 -11.14 -38.02
C GLY A 326 -0.84 -11.02 -39.45
N LYS A 327 0.43 -10.59 -39.60
CA LYS A 327 1.14 -10.51 -40.88
C LYS A 327 2.56 -11.07 -40.80
N SER A 328 3.15 -11.36 -41.96
CA SER A 328 4.53 -11.85 -42.05
C SER A 328 5.57 -10.70 -41.96
N LEU A 329 5.60 -10.01 -40.82
CA LEU A 329 6.44 -8.84 -40.53
C LEU A 329 7.25 -9.04 -39.24
N GLU A 330 8.39 -8.38 -39.11
CA GLU A 330 9.25 -8.50 -37.90
C GLU A 330 8.66 -7.70 -36.73
N LEU A 331 8.10 -8.41 -35.74
CA LEU A 331 7.27 -7.82 -34.68
C LEU A 331 8.04 -6.90 -33.72
N ALA A 332 9.26 -7.25 -33.37
CA ALA A 332 10.04 -6.45 -32.43
C ALA A 332 10.51 -5.14 -33.09
N GLN A 333 10.88 -5.19 -34.37
CA GLN A 333 11.32 -4.05 -35.16
C GLN A 333 10.17 -3.06 -35.35
N THR A 334 8.99 -3.51 -35.78
CA THR A 334 7.84 -2.61 -35.98
C THR A 334 7.42 -1.91 -34.68
N ALA A 335 7.52 -2.61 -33.54
CA ALA A 335 7.28 -2.04 -32.21
C ALA A 335 8.19 -0.86 -31.86
N MET A 336 9.37 -0.70 -32.48
CA MET A 336 10.27 0.44 -32.25
C MET A 336 9.72 1.77 -32.81
N TYR A 337 8.82 1.73 -33.79
CA TYR A 337 8.42 2.90 -34.60
C TYR A 337 7.04 3.48 -34.26
N VAL A 338 6.45 3.06 -33.14
CA VAL A 338 5.21 3.64 -32.59
C VAL A 338 5.46 4.15 -31.17
N ASP A 339 4.65 5.08 -30.68
CA ASP A 339 4.84 5.67 -29.36
C ASP A 339 4.48 4.68 -28.24
N ILE A 340 3.36 3.97 -28.44
CA ILE A 340 2.85 2.94 -27.52
C ILE A 340 2.62 1.64 -28.32
N PRO A 341 3.58 0.70 -28.34
CA PRO A 341 3.30 -0.63 -28.87
C PRO A 341 2.26 -1.32 -27.97
N GLU A 342 1.37 -2.08 -28.59
CA GLU A 342 0.36 -2.88 -27.91
C GLU A 342 0.50 -4.36 -28.27
N THR A 343 0.31 -5.23 -27.28
CA THR A 343 0.15 -6.69 -27.41
C THR A 343 -1.26 -7.10 -27.00
N GLU A 344 -1.56 -8.39 -27.04
CA GLU A 344 -2.87 -8.92 -26.63
C GLU A 344 -2.69 -10.23 -25.87
N THR A 345 -3.66 -10.59 -25.02
CA THR A 345 -3.65 -11.89 -24.28
C THR A 345 -4.17 -13.07 -25.12
N LEU A 346 -5.02 -12.81 -26.12
CA LEU A 346 -5.60 -13.85 -26.99
C LEU A 346 -4.60 -14.32 -28.04
N TYR A 347 -4.04 -13.39 -28.83
CA TYR A 347 -2.84 -13.68 -29.62
C TYR A 347 -1.68 -13.98 -28.67
N GLY A 348 -0.93 -15.03 -28.98
CA GLY A 348 0.12 -15.59 -28.14
C GLY A 348 -0.39 -16.53 -27.04
N LYS A 349 -1.71 -16.74 -26.89
CA LYS A 349 -2.29 -17.65 -25.87
C LYS A 349 -1.82 -17.31 -24.45
N ASP A 350 -1.65 -16.02 -24.16
CA ASP A 350 -1.11 -15.49 -22.90
C ASP A 350 0.24 -16.14 -22.50
N ILE A 351 1.01 -16.61 -23.47
CA ILE A 351 2.38 -17.08 -23.26
C ILE A 351 3.26 -15.85 -23.06
N ILE A 352 3.94 -15.79 -21.92
CA ILE A 352 4.75 -14.62 -21.53
C ILE A 352 5.84 -14.24 -22.55
N ASP A 353 6.32 -15.20 -23.33
CA ASP A 353 7.30 -14.96 -24.38
C ASP A 353 6.76 -14.02 -25.47
N PHE A 354 5.45 -14.07 -25.74
CA PHE A 354 4.82 -13.18 -26.70
C PHE A 354 4.92 -11.71 -26.27
N TYR A 355 4.75 -11.43 -24.97
CA TYR A 355 4.98 -10.09 -24.40
C TYR A 355 6.46 -9.69 -24.45
N ARG A 356 7.35 -10.65 -24.22
CA ARG A 356 8.79 -10.43 -24.24
C ARG A 356 9.36 -10.16 -25.62
N LEU A 357 8.65 -10.52 -26.70
CA LEU A 357 9.06 -10.23 -28.08
C LEU A 357 9.17 -8.72 -28.32
N GLN A 358 8.18 -7.97 -27.87
CA GLN A 358 8.19 -6.51 -28.02
C GLN A 358 8.86 -5.80 -26.85
N SER A 359 8.93 -6.41 -25.66
CA SER A 359 9.55 -5.78 -24.47
C SER A 359 11.00 -5.39 -24.68
N GLY A 360 11.79 -6.20 -25.39
CA GLY A 360 13.17 -5.82 -25.74
C GLY A 360 13.24 -4.59 -26.63
N ALA A 361 12.33 -4.47 -27.60
CA ALA A 361 12.22 -3.26 -28.42
C ALA A 361 11.79 -2.03 -27.60
N VAL A 362 10.82 -2.18 -26.70
CA VAL A 362 10.35 -1.14 -25.76
C VAL A 362 11.51 -0.63 -24.91
N HIS A 363 12.27 -1.53 -24.28
CA HIS A 363 13.36 -1.16 -23.38
C HIS A 363 14.58 -0.60 -24.11
N LEU A 364 14.96 -1.16 -25.27
CA LEU A 364 16.07 -0.65 -26.08
C LEU A 364 15.79 0.72 -26.70
N THR A 365 14.53 1.09 -26.87
CA THR A 365 14.12 2.40 -27.42
C THR A 365 13.56 3.36 -26.37
N ASP A 366 13.71 3.03 -25.08
CA ASP A 366 13.32 3.85 -23.92
C ASP A 366 11.85 4.32 -23.98
N LYS A 367 10.94 3.44 -24.43
CA LYS A 367 9.52 3.74 -24.45
C LYS A 367 8.95 3.68 -23.04
N GLU A 368 8.15 4.69 -22.67
CA GLU A 368 7.56 4.79 -21.33
C GLU A 368 6.43 3.79 -21.13
N ILE A 369 5.60 3.58 -22.17
CA ILE A 369 4.39 2.77 -22.10
C ILE A 369 4.49 1.58 -23.05
N TYR A 370 4.14 0.40 -22.53
CA TYR A 370 3.86 -0.80 -23.31
C TYR A 370 2.49 -1.34 -22.88
N SER A 371 1.53 -1.35 -23.81
CA SER A 371 0.14 -1.68 -23.49
C SER A 371 -0.26 -3.10 -23.89
N VAL A 372 -1.37 -3.58 -23.32
CA VAL A 372 -2.00 -4.85 -23.69
C VAL A 372 -3.51 -4.70 -23.77
N GLU A 373 -4.10 -5.24 -24.84
CA GLU A 373 -5.51 -5.62 -24.86
C GLU A 373 -5.69 -6.90 -24.03
N ALA A 374 -6.34 -6.75 -22.88
CA ALA A 374 -6.41 -7.78 -21.86
C ALA A 374 -7.75 -8.52 -21.86
N SER A 375 -7.62 -9.84 -21.87
CA SER A 375 -8.62 -10.84 -21.53
C SER A 375 -9.81 -11.05 -22.49
N PRO A 376 -9.72 -10.81 -23.82
CA PRO A 376 -10.74 -11.31 -24.74
C PRO A 376 -10.73 -12.85 -24.74
N GLU A 377 -11.92 -13.43 -24.56
CA GLU A 377 -12.15 -14.88 -24.76
C GLU A 377 -13.42 -15.09 -25.57
N GLN A 378 -13.46 -16.20 -26.29
CA GLN A 378 -14.52 -16.51 -27.24
C GLN A 378 -15.14 -17.88 -26.99
N ASN A 379 -16.46 -17.93 -27.10
CA ASN A 379 -17.27 -19.14 -27.12
C ASN A 379 -18.13 -19.19 -28.40
N ILE A 380 -17.86 -20.16 -29.27
CA ILE A 380 -18.59 -20.38 -30.53
C ILE A 380 -19.44 -21.64 -30.41
N SER A 381 -20.77 -21.48 -30.36
CA SER A 381 -21.71 -22.60 -30.39
C SER A 381 -22.19 -22.91 -31.81
N ILE A 382 -21.81 -24.08 -32.34
CA ILE A 382 -22.25 -24.57 -33.66
C ILE A 382 -23.38 -25.59 -33.48
N ASN A 383 -24.58 -25.24 -33.93
CA ASN A 383 -25.76 -26.09 -33.80
C ASN A 383 -25.98 -26.97 -35.05
N PHE A 384 -25.79 -28.29 -34.92
CA PHE A 384 -26.07 -29.30 -35.94
C PHE A 384 -27.49 -29.89 -35.82
N GLY A 385 -28.43 -29.14 -35.24
CA GLY A 385 -29.83 -29.48 -35.03
C GLY A 385 -30.07 -30.46 -33.88
N SER A 386 -29.37 -31.60 -33.87
CA SER A 386 -29.49 -32.64 -32.81
C SER A 386 -28.40 -32.58 -31.74
N PHE A 387 -27.37 -31.76 -31.97
CA PHE A 387 -26.21 -31.59 -31.09
C PHE A 387 -25.63 -30.19 -31.33
N VAL A 388 -25.13 -29.56 -30.26
CA VAL A 388 -24.41 -28.29 -30.32
C VAL A 388 -22.95 -28.58 -29.97
N TYR A 389 -22.04 -28.14 -30.82
CA TYR A 389 -20.59 -28.22 -30.61
C TYR A 389 -20.07 -26.85 -30.21
N ASN A 390 -19.45 -26.72 -29.04
CA ASN A 390 -18.85 -25.47 -28.60
C ASN A 390 -17.35 -25.50 -28.89
N LEU A 391 -16.85 -24.45 -29.54
CA LEU A 391 -15.43 -24.14 -29.70
C LEU A 391 -15.09 -22.98 -28.77
N PHE A 392 -14.02 -23.14 -28.00
CA PHE A 392 -13.53 -22.11 -27.08
C PHE A 392 -12.18 -21.59 -27.59
N ARG A 393 -12.00 -20.27 -27.60
CA ARG A 393 -10.74 -19.58 -27.92
C ARG A 393 -10.43 -18.64 -26.75
N GLY A 394 -9.17 -18.54 -26.35
CA GLY A 394 -8.77 -17.89 -25.10
C GLY A 394 -8.12 -18.88 -24.14
N ASN A 395 -7.93 -18.48 -22.89
CA ASN A 395 -7.08 -19.17 -21.92
C ASN A 395 -7.87 -19.61 -20.67
N GLY A 396 -9.17 -19.85 -20.86
CA GLY A 396 -10.14 -20.13 -19.80
C GLY A 396 -10.85 -21.48 -19.81
N GLU A 397 -11.89 -21.59 -18.98
CA GLU A 397 -12.74 -22.79 -18.84
C GLU A 397 -13.66 -23.02 -20.07
N ASP A 398 -14.26 -24.21 -20.16
CA ASP A 398 -15.33 -24.53 -21.12
C ASP A 398 -16.53 -23.56 -20.90
N GLY A 399 -16.61 -22.45 -21.62
CA GLY A 399 -17.76 -21.55 -21.56
C GLY A 399 -17.52 -20.06 -21.66
N ALA A 400 -16.26 -19.60 -21.79
CA ALA A 400 -15.73 -18.23 -21.75
C ALA A 400 -16.46 -17.14 -22.59
N GLY A 401 -17.73 -16.93 -22.30
CA GLY A 401 -18.58 -15.93 -22.90
C GLY A 401 -18.90 -14.81 -21.92
N ASN A 402 -19.68 -13.86 -22.40
CA ASN A 402 -20.07 -12.70 -21.61
C ASN A 402 -20.69 -13.06 -20.25
N TYR A 403 -20.45 -12.21 -19.26
CA TYR A 403 -20.94 -12.25 -17.88
C TYR A 403 -20.39 -13.36 -16.97
N GLN A 404 -19.42 -14.14 -17.44
CA GLN A 404 -18.85 -15.27 -16.69
C GLN A 404 -17.48 -14.95 -16.07
N GLN A 405 -16.63 -14.21 -16.78
CA GLN A 405 -15.25 -13.93 -16.37
C GLN A 405 -15.20 -13.17 -15.04
N THR A 406 -14.36 -13.64 -14.13
CA THR A 406 -14.16 -13.11 -12.77
C THR A 406 -13.03 -12.08 -12.73
N TRP A 407 -12.93 -11.29 -11.67
CA TRP A 407 -11.77 -10.43 -11.47
C TRP A 407 -10.49 -11.21 -11.14
N GLU A 408 -10.61 -12.37 -10.50
CA GLU A 408 -9.48 -13.28 -10.28
C GLU A 408 -8.89 -13.76 -11.62
N ASP A 409 -9.75 -14.11 -12.59
CA ASP A 409 -9.32 -14.46 -13.95
C ASP A 409 -8.54 -13.28 -14.59
N GLN A 410 -9.02 -12.04 -14.42
CA GLN A 410 -8.31 -10.84 -14.91
C GLN A 410 -6.93 -10.68 -14.29
N LEU A 411 -6.80 -10.90 -12.98
CA LEU A 411 -5.52 -10.72 -12.28
C LEU A 411 -4.46 -11.73 -12.73
N TRP A 412 -4.85 -12.93 -13.18
CA TRP A 412 -3.92 -13.86 -13.80
C TRP A 412 -3.32 -13.29 -15.09
N HIS A 413 -4.17 -12.86 -16.03
CA HIS A 413 -3.74 -12.25 -17.29
C HIS A 413 -2.85 -11.02 -17.05
N VAL A 414 -3.32 -10.09 -16.21
CA VAL A 414 -2.67 -8.80 -15.98
C VAL A 414 -1.29 -8.95 -15.34
N GLN A 415 -1.16 -9.77 -14.32
CA GLN A 415 0.12 -9.92 -13.62
C GLN A 415 1.17 -10.65 -14.47
N ARG A 416 0.72 -11.61 -15.27
CA ARG A 416 1.57 -12.28 -16.25
C ARG A 416 2.08 -11.32 -17.32
N ALA A 417 1.20 -10.49 -17.88
CA ALA A 417 1.58 -9.44 -18.81
C ALA A 417 2.58 -8.44 -18.18
N MET A 418 2.32 -8.01 -16.94
CA MET A 418 3.22 -7.13 -16.19
C MET A 418 4.61 -7.73 -15.95
N ALA A 419 4.67 -9.02 -15.61
CA ALA A 419 5.93 -9.75 -15.49
C ALA A 419 6.64 -9.96 -16.85
N GLY A 420 5.89 -9.87 -17.95
CA GLY A 420 6.39 -9.92 -19.32
C GLY A 420 6.99 -8.60 -19.81
N GLY A 421 6.67 -7.47 -19.18
CA GLY A 421 7.16 -6.13 -19.53
C GLY A 421 6.05 -5.09 -19.73
N VAL A 422 4.78 -5.52 -19.83
CA VAL A 422 3.63 -4.64 -20.02
C VAL A 422 3.43 -3.74 -18.81
N ASN A 423 3.08 -2.47 -19.04
CA ASN A 423 2.84 -1.53 -17.95
C ASN A 423 1.60 -0.65 -18.16
N GLN A 424 0.74 -0.94 -19.15
CA GLN A 424 -0.59 -0.35 -19.36
C GLN A 424 -1.60 -1.44 -19.75
N ILE A 425 -2.66 -1.59 -18.97
CA ILE A 425 -3.72 -2.56 -19.22
C ILE A 425 -4.91 -1.85 -19.86
N VAL A 426 -5.47 -2.45 -20.91
CA VAL A 426 -6.71 -2.05 -21.58
C VAL A 426 -7.64 -3.27 -21.59
N PHE A 427 -8.71 -3.29 -20.79
CA PHE A 427 -9.59 -4.46 -20.72
C PHE A 427 -10.53 -4.55 -21.93
N HIS A 428 -10.66 -5.76 -22.48
CA HIS A 428 -11.66 -6.12 -23.47
C HIS A 428 -12.94 -6.65 -22.79
N GLY A 429 -14.07 -5.96 -22.80
CA GLY A 429 -14.32 -4.57 -23.15
C GLY A 429 -15.50 -4.00 -22.36
N TYR A 430 -15.81 -2.71 -22.50
CA TYR A 430 -17.01 -2.10 -21.91
C TYR A 430 -18.03 -1.85 -23.02
N SER A 431 -19.00 -2.76 -23.20
CA SER A 431 -20.03 -2.58 -24.23
C SER A 431 -20.95 -1.39 -23.87
N TYR A 432 -21.39 -0.64 -24.87
CA TYR A 432 -22.44 0.37 -24.70
C TYR A 432 -23.77 -0.29 -24.30
N ASN A 433 -24.54 0.29 -23.38
CA ASN A 433 -25.81 -0.30 -22.92
C ASN A 433 -26.92 -0.36 -23.98
N GLY A 434 -26.79 0.39 -25.08
CA GLY A 434 -27.62 0.24 -26.27
C GLY A 434 -28.68 1.32 -26.48
N GLN A 435 -28.77 2.35 -25.64
CA GLN A 435 -29.78 3.41 -25.76
C GLN A 435 -29.63 4.15 -27.11
N TYR A 436 -30.73 4.28 -27.84
CA TYR A 436 -30.72 4.84 -29.18
C TYR A 436 -32.04 5.52 -29.51
N GLU A 437 -31.94 6.79 -29.94
CA GLU A 437 -33.09 7.62 -30.32
C GLU A 437 -33.25 7.75 -31.85
N GLY A 438 -32.41 7.07 -32.65
CA GLY A 438 -32.48 7.12 -34.11
C GLY A 438 -33.54 6.18 -34.70
N GLU A 439 -33.66 6.19 -36.03
CA GLU A 439 -34.63 5.35 -36.73
C GLU A 439 -34.33 3.86 -36.52
N GLY A 440 -35.38 3.03 -36.45
CA GLY A 440 -35.20 1.60 -36.21
C GLY A 440 -34.91 1.21 -34.76
N ASN A 441 -34.88 2.16 -33.82
CA ASN A 441 -34.83 1.82 -32.39
C ASN A 441 -36.07 1.03 -31.93
N GLU A 442 -35.86 0.13 -30.97
CA GLU A 442 -36.92 -0.63 -30.30
C GLU A 442 -37.00 -0.18 -28.84
N ASN A 443 -38.09 0.52 -28.49
CA ASN A 443 -38.33 1.08 -27.15
C ASN A 443 -37.19 1.97 -26.61
N GLY A 444 -36.50 2.70 -27.50
CA GLY A 444 -35.38 3.57 -27.12
C GLY A 444 -34.02 2.88 -27.06
N PHE A 445 -33.88 1.66 -27.61
CA PHE A 445 -32.63 0.90 -27.67
C PHE A 445 -32.31 0.45 -29.11
N VAL A 446 -31.06 0.06 -29.37
CA VAL A 446 -30.67 -0.64 -30.60
C VAL A 446 -31.55 -1.88 -30.75
N ALA A 447 -32.07 -2.12 -31.95
CA ALA A 447 -32.97 -3.25 -32.21
C ALA A 447 -32.34 -4.58 -31.79
N GLY A 448 -33.13 -5.45 -31.14
CA GLY A 448 -32.64 -6.73 -30.63
C GLY A 448 -31.85 -6.65 -29.31
N THR A 449 -31.69 -5.47 -28.71
CA THR A 449 -31.11 -5.36 -27.36
C THR A 449 -32.00 -6.07 -26.33
N SER A 450 -31.41 -6.91 -25.48
CA SER A 450 -32.10 -7.52 -24.33
C SER A 450 -31.25 -7.44 -23.09
N TRP A 451 -31.85 -7.68 -21.93
CA TRP A 451 -31.13 -7.67 -20.66
C TRP A 451 -29.96 -8.65 -20.66
N PRO A 452 -28.76 -8.27 -20.15
CA PRO A 452 -28.42 -7.05 -19.40
C PRO A 452 -28.11 -5.74 -20.15
N GLY A 453 -28.17 -5.71 -21.48
CA GLY A 453 -27.82 -4.53 -22.28
C GLY A 453 -27.40 -4.92 -23.70
N PHE A 454 -26.95 -3.93 -24.48
CA PHE A 454 -26.45 -4.20 -25.83
C PHE A 454 -25.09 -4.90 -25.79
N GLU A 455 -24.89 -5.81 -26.74
CA GLU A 455 -23.68 -6.62 -26.89
C GLU A 455 -23.23 -6.69 -28.34
N GLY A 456 -22.19 -5.92 -28.68
CA GLY A 456 -21.66 -5.83 -30.05
C GLY A 456 -21.12 -7.15 -30.59
N PHE A 457 -20.64 -8.01 -29.69
CA PHE A 457 -20.07 -9.32 -30.02
C PHE A 457 -20.98 -10.49 -29.65
N GLY A 458 -22.24 -10.24 -29.27
CA GLY A 458 -23.22 -11.27 -28.90
C GLY A 458 -23.21 -11.64 -27.41
N GLN A 459 -24.38 -12.05 -26.90
CA GLN A 459 -24.65 -12.19 -25.46
C GLN A 459 -23.96 -13.34 -24.75
N SER A 460 -23.42 -14.31 -25.48
CA SER A 460 -22.74 -15.47 -24.92
C SER A 460 -21.43 -15.80 -25.64
N SER A 461 -21.02 -14.95 -26.59
CA SER A 461 -19.97 -15.31 -27.56
C SER A 461 -18.59 -14.77 -27.21
N TRP A 462 -18.50 -13.61 -26.55
CA TRP A 462 -17.22 -13.01 -26.20
C TRP A 462 -17.25 -12.46 -24.77
N SER A 463 -16.14 -12.63 -24.05
CA SER A 463 -15.93 -12.06 -22.71
C SER A 463 -15.24 -10.68 -22.77
N ASN A 464 -15.41 -9.83 -21.79
CA ASN A 464 -16.59 -9.69 -20.92
C ASN A 464 -17.10 -8.26 -21.09
N SER A 465 -18.41 -8.02 -20.96
CA SER A 465 -18.98 -6.68 -20.95
C SER A 465 -18.89 -6.09 -19.56
N TRP A 466 -17.67 -5.65 -19.24
CA TRP A 466 -17.32 -4.95 -18.02
C TRP A 466 -18.18 -3.69 -17.88
N GLY A 467 -18.70 -3.44 -16.68
CA GLY A 467 -19.50 -2.24 -16.42
C GLY A 467 -20.47 -2.39 -15.26
N GLU A 468 -21.20 -1.31 -14.98
CA GLU A 468 -22.14 -1.16 -13.85
C GLU A 468 -23.33 -2.13 -13.89
N ARG A 469 -23.55 -2.78 -15.02
CA ARG A 469 -24.50 -3.88 -15.18
C ARG A 469 -24.11 -5.12 -14.37
N LEU A 470 -22.82 -5.29 -14.04
CA LEU A 470 -22.29 -6.40 -13.24
C LEU A 470 -22.38 -6.11 -11.72
N PRO A 471 -22.74 -7.10 -10.88
CA PRO A 471 -22.68 -6.93 -9.42
C PRO A 471 -21.26 -6.66 -8.91
N SER A 472 -20.26 -7.40 -9.41
CA SER A 472 -18.84 -7.26 -9.04
C SER A 472 -18.24 -5.90 -9.41
N TRP A 473 -18.86 -5.12 -10.31
CA TRP A 473 -18.41 -3.75 -10.63
C TRP A 473 -18.40 -2.82 -9.41
N GLN A 474 -19.21 -3.10 -8.38
CA GLN A 474 -19.18 -2.35 -7.12
C GLN A 474 -17.85 -2.46 -6.37
N HIS A 475 -17.08 -3.52 -6.66
CA HIS A 475 -15.77 -3.80 -6.08
C HIS A 475 -14.63 -3.52 -7.07
N ALA A 476 -14.92 -3.17 -8.34
CA ALA A 476 -13.92 -2.97 -9.40
C ALA A 476 -12.74 -2.07 -9.00
N ARG A 477 -13.01 -0.98 -8.26
CA ARG A 477 -11.96 -0.05 -7.81
C ARG A 477 -10.90 -0.70 -6.94
N ASP A 478 -11.26 -1.72 -6.17
CA ASP A 478 -10.30 -2.41 -5.28
C ASP A 478 -9.22 -3.13 -6.10
N TYR A 479 -9.56 -3.55 -7.33
CA TYR A 479 -8.69 -4.21 -8.30
C TYR A 479 -7.96 -3.21 -9.19
N THR A 480 -8.67 -2.22 -9.73
CA THR A 480 -8.05 -1.21 -10.61
C THR A 480 -7.07 -0.32 -9.85
N ASP A 481 -7.30 0.00 -8.57
CA ASP A 481 -6.32 0.71 -7.74
C ASP A 481 -5.04 -0.14 -7.57
N TYR A 482 -5.16 -1.47 -7.42
CA TYR A 482 -4.00 -2.39 -7.37
C TYR A 482 -3.23 -2.40 -8.70
N ILE A 483 -3.95 -2.55 -9.81
CA ILE A 483 -3.35 -2.53 -11.17
C ILE A 483 -2.67 -1.18 -11.41
N ALA A 484 -3.34 -0.06 -11.11
CA ALA A 484 -2.81 1.29 -11.31
C ALA A 484 -1.51 1.54 -10.52
N ARG A 485 -1.41 1.04 -9.27
CA ARG A 485 -0.18 1.16 -8.47
C ARG A 485 0.95 0.32 -9.05
N ASN A 486 0.67 -0.88 -9.57
CA ASN A 486 1.67 -1.69 -10.27
C ASN A 486 2.12 -1.03 -11.58
N GLN A 487 1.20 -0.53 -12.41
CA GLN A 487 1.53 0.23 -13.62
C GLN A 487 2.42 1.44 -13.30
N TYR A 488 2.07 2.19 -12.24
CA TYR A 488 2.88 3.33 -11.79
C TYR A 488 4.31 2.89 -11.45
N LEU A 489 4.46 1.82 -10.65
CA LEU A 489 5.76 1.26 -10.28
C LEU A 489 6.58 0.85 -11.51
N LEU A 490 5.96 0.13 -12.45
CA LEU A 490 6.60 -0.41 -13.65
C LEU A 490 6.99 0.66 -14.68
N ARG A 491 6.50 1.91 -14.53
CA ARG A 491 6.91 3.07 -15.34
C ARG A 491 8.02 3.91 -14.71
N GLN A 492 8.43 3.65 -13.47
CA GLN A 492 9.46 4.47 -12.81
C GLN A 492 10.88 4.06 -13.23
N GLY A 493 11.78 5.00 -13.49
CA GLY A 493 13.19 4.71 -13.79
C GLY A 493 13.39 3.96 -15.10
N THR A 494 14.37 3.05 -15.15
CA THR A 494 14.71 2.25 -16.34
C THR A 494 14.63 0.77 -16.03
N ALA A 495 14.07 -0.03 -16.94
CA ALA A 495 14.07 -1.49 -16.81
C ALA A 495 15.50 -2.04 -16.84
N LYS A 496 15.75 -3.11 -16.08
CA LYS A 496 17.02 -3.85 -16.08
C LYS A 496 16.73 -5.33 -16.29
N VAL A 497 17.37 -5.92 -17.29
CA VAL A 497 17.13 -7.29 -17.75
C VAL A 497 18.45 -8.06 -17.79
N ASP A 498 18.47 -9.29 -17.27
CA ASP A 498 19.71 -10.05 -17.10
C ASP A 498 20.24 -10.61 -18.43
N VAL A 499 19.36 -11.17 -19.25
CA VAL A 499 19.72 -11.94 -20.44
C VAL A 499 18.90 -11.45 -21.64
N ALA A 500 19.57 -11.13 -22.75
CA ALA A 500 18.93 -10.97 -24.04
C ALA A 500 18.91 -12.32 -24.76
N ILE A 501 17.79 -12.68 -25.38
CA ILE A 501 17.69 -13.83 -26.29
C ILE A 501 17.56 -13.27 -27.70
N TYR A 502 18.50 -13.61 -28.57
CA TYR A 502 18.39 -13.25 -29.97
C TYR A 502 17.21 -13.98 -30.60
N HIS A 503 16.39 -13.25 -31.35
CA HIS A 503 15.28 -13.81 -32.11
C HIS A 503 15.13 -13.06 -33.41
N HIS A 504 15.21 -13.75 -34.55
CA HIS A 504 14.99 -13.18 -35.87
C HIS A 504 13.91 -13.95 -36.59
N SER A 505 12.71 -13.38 -36.63
CA SER A 505 11.55 -14.03 -37.22
C SER A 505 10.59 -12.99 -37.80
N TYR A 506 9.98 -13.35 -38.92
CA TYR A 506 8.92 -12.58 -39.56
C TYR A 506 7.54 -13.22 -39.35
N TRP A 507 7.45 -14.26 -38.53
CA TRP A 507 6.20 -14.96 -38.26
C TRP A 507 6.25 -15.72 -36.94
N GLU A 508 5.25 -15.51 -36.08
CA GLU A 508 5.11 -16.25 -34.83
C GLU A 508 3.90 -17.17 -34.87
N ASN A 509 4.04 -18.37 -34.31
CA ASN A 509 2.90 -19.26 -34.11
C ASN A 509 2.15 -18.83 -32.85
N ILE A 510 1.07 -18.06 -32.99
CA ILE A 510 0.48 -17.29 -31.88
C ILE A 510 -1.02 -17.51 -31.63
N ASP A 511 -1.76 -18.23 -32.47
CA ASP A 511 -3.20 -18.46 -32.21
C ASP A 511 -3.73 -19.75 -32.84
N PHE A 512 -4.29 -19.67 -34.07
CA PHE A 512 -4.98 -20.76 -34.77
C PHE A 512 -4.10 -21.99 -35.07
N SER A 513 -2.79 -21.81 -35.06
CA SER A 513 -1.80 -22.83 -35.40
C SER A 513 -1.16 -23.50 -34.16
N GLY A 514 -1.65 -23.18 -32.96
CA GLY A 514 -1.19 -23.75 -31.70
C GLY A 514 0.04 -23.02 -31.15
N ALA A 515 -0.22 -21.92 -30.43
CA ALA A 515 0.83 -21.15 -29.77
C ALA A 515 1.73 -22.00 -28.86
N ASP A 516 3.03 -21.71 -28.89
CA ASP A 516 4.06 -22.42 -28.12
C ASP A 516 5.09 -21.42 -27.58
N LYS A 517 5.84 -21.81 -26.56
CA LYS A 517 6.95 -21.01 -26.03
C LYS A 517 8.03 -20.88 -27.10
N ILE A 518 8.58 -19.68 -27.22
CA ILE A 518 9.62 -19.36 -28.22
C ILE A 518 10.94 -19.87 -27.71
N TYR A 519 11.29 -19.55 -26.46
CA TYR A 519 12.50 -20.05 -25.82
C TYR A 519 12.21 -21.25 -24.91
N LYS A 520 12.73 -22.42 -25.28
CA LYS A 520 12.34 -23.71 -24.68
C LYS A 520 13.36 -24.22 -23.68
N ASP A 521 13.51 -23.52 -22.55
CA ASP A 521 14.41 -23.90 -21.45
C ASP A 521 13.71 -24.60 -20.28
N GLY A 522 12.44 -25.00 -20.44
CA GLY A 522 11.65 -25.59 -19.37
C GLY A 522 11.43 -24.68 -18.15
N GLY A 523 11.63 -23.36 -18.29
CA GLY A 523 11.57 -22.38 -17.22
C GLY A 523 12.88 -22.21 -16.43
N ALA A 524 13.98 -22.82 -16.86
CA ALA A 524 15.23 -22.88 -16.10
C ALA A 524 15.80 -21.50 -15.73
N LEU A 525 15.80 -20.53 -16.66
CA LEU A 525 16.29 -19.17 -16.41
C LEU A 525 15.46 -18.48 -15.31
N GLY A 526 14.15 -18.40 -15.52
CA GLY A 526 13.22 -17.77 -14.57
C GLY A 526 13.25 -18.46 -13.20
N GLN A 527 13.30 -19.79 -13.19
CA GLN A 527 13.41 -20.55 -11.94
C GLN A 527 14.68 -20.27 -11.15
N ASN A 528 15.77 -19.87 -11.82
CA ASN A 528 17.02 -19.47 -11.18
C ASN A 528 17.13 -17.95 -10.97
N GLY A 529 16.05 -17.19 -11.21
CA GLY A 529 15.95 -15.75 -10.98
C GLY A 529 16.39 -14.86 -12.15
N TYR A 530 16.84 -15.43 -13.27
CA TYR A 530 17.24 -14.63 -14.42
C TYR A 530 16.03 -14.06 -15.14
N THR A 531 16.04 -12.75 -15.37
CA THR A 531 15.09 -12.11 -16.29
C THR A 531 15.61 -12.19 -17.71
N TYR A 532 14.70 -12.33 -18.67
CA TYR A 532 15.05 -12.27 -20.08
C TYR A 532 13.95 -11.64 -20.92
N GLU A 533 14.35 -11.16 -22.08
CA GLU A 533 13.48 -10.73 -23.17
C GLU A 533 14.15 -11.00 -24.52
N PHE A 534 13.41 -10.80 -25.61
CA PHE A 534 13.93 -11.04 -26.96
C PHE A 534 14.49 -9.76 -27.58
N VAL A 535 15.56 -9.90 -28.34
CA VAL A 535 16.20 -8.81 -29.08
C VAL A 535 16.37 -9.21 -30.53
N SER A 536 15.77 -8.43 -31.43
CA SER A 536 15.85 -8.63 -32.87
C SER A 536 17.15 -8.08 -33.47
N PRO A 537 17.49 -8.43 -34.73
CA PRO A 537 18.61 -7.81 -35.43
C PRO A 537 18.58 -6.28 -35.41
N ALA A 538 17.40 -5.69 -35.63
CA ALA A 538 17.20 -4.25 -35.59
C ALA A 538 17.56 -3.65 -34.22
N GLY A 539 17.22 -4.34 -33.14
CA GLY A 539 17.59 -3.93 -31.78
C GLY A 539 19.10 -3.91 -31.55
N LEU A 540 19.84 -4.87 -32.13
CA LEU A 540 21.31 -4.90 -32.07
C LEU A 540 21.99 -3.86 -32.98
N SER A 541 21.27 -3.33 -33.97
CA SER A 541 21.76 -2.28 -34.86
C SER A 541 21.62 -0.87 -34.29
N LEU A 542 20.84 -0.69 -33.21
CA LEU A 542 20.66 0.61 -32.56
C LEU A 542 21.99 1.21 -32.07
N ASP A 543 22.08 2.54 -32.07
CA ASP A 543 23.30 3.26 -31.68
C ASP A 543 23.68 3.02 -30.20
N ASN A 544 22.70 2.79 -29.33
CA ASN A 544 22.87 2.48 -27.91
C ASN A 544 23.14 1.00 -27.63
N ALA A 545 22.96 0.10 -28.60
CA ALA A 545 23.29 -1.32 -28.48
C ALA A 545 24.82 -1.52 -28.53
N VAL A 546 25.50 -1.05 -27.49
CA VAL A 546 26.96 -1.11 -27.35
C VAL A 546 27.33 -1.66 -25.99
N VAL A 547 28.49 -2.30 -25.90
CA VAL A 547 28.99 -2.87 -24.64
C VAL A 547 29.81 -1.81 -23.89
N THR A 548 29.27 -1.36 -22.75
CA THR A 548 29.95 -0.47 -21.81
C THR A 548 29.91 -1.08 -20.41
N ASP A 549 31.03 -1.06 -19.68
CA ASP A 549 31.16 -1.63 -18.33
C ASP A 549 30.66 -3.10 -18.20
N GLY A 550 30.82 -3.88 -19.27
CA GLY A 550 30.42 -5.28 -19.33
C GLY A 550 28.91 -5.50 -19.44
N ARG A 551 28.17 -4.48 -19.90
CA ARG A 551 26.73 -4.49 -20.15
C ARG A 551 26.43 -4.04 -21.57
N LEU A 552 25.50 -4.73 -22.24
CA LEU A 552 24.94 -4.28 -23.51
C LEU A 552 23.81 -3.29 -23.22
N ASP A 553 23.93 -2.07 -23.76
CA ASP A 553 23.08 -0.92 -23.42
C ASP A 553 23.00 -0.64 -21.90
N GLU A 554 24.14 -0.26 -21.31
CA GLU A 554 24.30 0.00 -19.86
C GLU A 554 23.26 0.99 -19.29
N SER A 555 22.89 2.02 -20.06
CA SER A 555 21.89 3.00 -19.68
C SER A 555 20.47 2.44 -19.70
N GLY A 556 20.12 1.66 -20.71
CA GLY A 556 18.81 1.01 -20.90
C GLY A 556 18.69 -0.32 -20.15
N PRO A 557 18.31 -1.44 -20.80
CA PRO A 557 18.11 -2.74 -20.15
C PRO A 557 19.37 -3.33 -19.50
N ALA A 558 20.57 -2.92 -19.93
CA ALA A 558 21.85 -3.34 -19.35
C ALA A 558 22.05 -4.85 -19.28
N TYR A 559 21.83 -5.55 -20.40
CA TYR A 559 21.97 -7.01 -20.47
C TYR A 559 23.36 -7.47 -20.06
N LYS A 560 23.42 -8.65 -19.45
CA LYS A 560 24.66 -9.28 -18.96
C LYS A 560 25.19 -10.35 -19.90
N ALA A 561 24.33 -10.91 -20.75
CA ALA A 561 24.65 -11.89 -21.77
C ALA A 561 23.66 -11.81 -22.94
N LEU A 562 24.08 -12.32 -24.09
CA LEU A 562 23.22 -12.57 -25.26
C LEU A 562 23.24 -14.07 -25.61
N VAL A 563 22.07 -14.67 -25.74
CA VAL A 563 21.85 -16.09 -26.04
C VAL A 563 21.30 -16.25 -27.45
N PHE A 564 21.81 -17.25 -28.18
CA PHE A 564 21.30 -17.67 -29.49
C PHE A 564 20.76 -19.09 -29.35
N ASP A 565 19.46 -19.29 -29.60
CA ASP A 565 18.83 -20.60 -29.47
C ASP A 565 18.73 -21.31 -30.82
N SER A 566 19.67 -22.22 -31.08
CA SER A 566 19.61 -23.11 -32.25
C SER A 566 19.56 -22.37 -33.60
N GLU A 567 20.11 -21.16 -33.65
CA GLU A 567 20.16 -20.31 -34.84
C GLU A 567 21.02 -20.91 -35.94
N THR A 568 20.51 -20.91 -37.17
CA THR A 568 21.23 -21.43 -38.35
C THR A 568 21.77 -20.33 -39.25
N SER A 569 21.18 -19.13 -39.18
CA SER A 569 21.57 -17.97 -39.98
C SER A 569 21.62 -16.68 -39.16
N LEU A 570 22.37 -15.69 -39.63
CA LEU A 570 22.39 -14.33 -39.09
C LEU A 570 22.52 -13.30 -40.22
N PRO A 571 21.97 -12.08 -40.07
CA PRO A 571 22.38 -10.95 -40.89
C PRO A 571 23.87 -10.66 -40.74
N GLY A 572 24.51 -10.27 -41.85
CA GLY A 572 25.93 -9.92 -41.89
C GLY A 572 26.34 -8.86 -40.86
N GLU A 573 25.52 -7.82 -40.70
CA GLU A 573 25.71 -6.73 -39.73
C GLU A 573 25.60 -7.22 -38.29
N THR A 574 24.62 -8.08 -37.99
CA THR A 574 24.50 -8.71 -36.67
C THR A 574 25.78 -9.46 -36.32
N ALA A 575 26.30 -10.28 -37.24
CA ALA A 575 27.56 -11.00 -37.00
C ALA A 575 28.77 -10.07 -36.77
N ASP A 576 28.81 -8.87 -37.38
CA ASP A 576 29.83 -7.86 -37.08
C ASP A 576 29.67 -7.31 -35.66
N ARG A 577 28.44 -6.97 -35.24
CA ARG A 577 28.15 -6.54 -33.87
C ARG A 577 28.56 -7.59 -32.84
N LEU A 578 28.30 -8.87 -33.09
CA LEU A 578 28.72 -9.94 -32.17
C LEU A 578 30.24 -10.02 -32.00
N LEU A 579 31.01 -9.77 -33.06
CA LEU A 579 32.47 -9.68 -32.96
C LEU A 579 32.91 -8.48 -32.12
N GLU A 580 32.25 -7.32 -32.25
CA GLU A 580 32.50 -6.14 -31.40
C GLU A 580 32.22 -6.46 -29.92
N TYR A 581 31.10 -7.13 -29.64
CA TYR A 581 30.72 -7.52 -28.28
C TYR A 581 31.71 -8.53 -27.68
N ALA A 582 32.09 -9.56 -28.44
CA ALA A 582 33.07 -10.55 -27.99
C ALA A 582 34.45 -9.91 -27.74
N GLN A 583 34.87 -8.95 -28.59
CA GLN A 583 36.09 -8.16 -28.40
C GLN A 583 36.06 -7.32 -27.12
N ALA A 584 34.89 -6.76 -26.79
CA ALA A 584 34.65 -6.05 -25.53
C ALA A 584 34.55 -6.99 -24.31
N GLY A 585 34.59 -8.32 -24.52
CA GLY A 585 34.50 -9.32 -23.47
C GLY A 585 33.07 -9.62 -23.02
N PHE A 586 32.06 -9.20 -23.79
CA PHE A 586 30.67 -9.48 -23.49
C PHE A 586 30.35 -10.97 -23.63
N PRO A 587 29.62 -11.57 -22.68
CA PRO A 587 29.17 -12.96 -22.74
C PRO A 587 28.22 -13.25 -23.91
N LEU A 588 28.59 -14.20 -24.77
CA LEU A 588 27.73 -14.72 -25.85
C LEU A 588 27.58 -16.23 -25.69
N LEU A 589 26.35 -16.73 -25.72
CA LEU A 589 26.05 -18.14 -25.53
C LEU A 589 25.27 -18.69 -26.72
N PHE A 590 25.71 -19.81 -27.26
CA PHE A 590 25.07 -20.49 -28.39
C PHE A 590 24.56 -21.85 -27.96
N VAL A 591 23.26 -22.09 -28.14
CA VAL A 591 22.63 -23.38 -27.85
C VAL A 591 22.62 -24.23 -29.13
N GLY A 592 23.04 -25.49 -29.02
CA GLY A 592 23.12 -26.46 -30.11
C GLY A 592 24.35 -26.26 -31.02
N GLY A 593 24.53 -25.06 -31.57
CA GLY A 593 25.61 -24.74 -32.51
C GLY A 593 25.70 -23.25 -32.86
N MET A 594 26.73 -22.89 -33.63
CA MET A 594 26.85 -21.54 -34.18
C MET A 594 26.23 -21.47 -35.58
N PRO A 595 25.56 -20.36 -35.93
CA PRO A 595 25.03 -20.15 -37.27
C PRO A 595 26.16 -20.07 -38.30
N ASP A 596 25.93 -20.57 -39.51
CA ASP A 596 26.92 -20.56 -40.58
C ASP A 596 26.42 -19.99 -41.91
N GLN A 597 25.15 -19.55 -41.95
CA GLN A 597 24.48 -19.02 -43.14
C GLN A 597 24.15 -17.53 -42.99
N ASP A 598 24.16 -16.81 -44.10
CA ASP A 598 23.57 -15.48 -44.17
C ASP A 598 22.04 -15.61 -44.18
N ALA A 599 21.37 -14.74 -43.43
CA ALA A 599 19.91 -14.66 -43.43
C ALA A 599 19.35 -14.08 -44.75
N TYR A 600 20.17 -13.36 -45.52
CA TYR A 600 19.80 -12.65 -46.74
C TYR A 600 20.63 -13.05 -47.97
N GLY A 601 20.25 -12.58 -49.15
CA GLY A 601 20.92 -12.86 -50.42
C GLY A 601 22.30 -12.21 -50.60
N GLU A 602 22.77 -11.39 -49.65
CA GLU A 602 24.03 -10.63 -49.71
C GLU A 602 25.31 -11.49 -49.60
N GLN A 603 25.17 -12.77 -49.23
CA GLN A 603 26.26 -13.76 -49.11
C GLN A 603 27.40 -13.33 -48.17
N ALA A 604 27.06 -12.78 -47.00
CA ALA A 604 28.01 -12.54 -45.93
C ALA A 604 28.71 -13.85 -45.49
N ASP A 605 30.01 -13.76 -45.19
CA ASP A 605 30.80 -14.90 -44.69
C ASP A 605 30.59 -15.11 -43.18
N ILE A 606 29.39 -15.56 -42.82
CA ILE A 606 28.97 -15.79 -41.42
C ILE A 606 29.84 -16.87 -40.75
N ALA A 607 30.14 -17.97 -41.47
CA ALA A 607 30.96 -19.07 -40.96
C ALA A 607 32.34 -18.59 -40.47
N SER A 608 33.04 -17.76 -41.25
CA SER A 608 34.34 -17.19 -40.88
C SER A 608 34.24 -16.24 -39.69
N LYS A 609 33.17 -15.45 -39.59
CA LYS A 609 32.94 -14.57 -38.44
C LYS A 609 32.66 -15.38 -37.17
N MET A 610 31.87 -16.44 -37.25
CA MET A 610 31.60 -17.32 -36.10
C MET A 610 32.84 -18.12 -35.67
N GLU A 611 33.69 -18.56 -36.60
CA GLU A 611 34.98 -19.18 -36.25
C GLU A 611 35.88 -18.21 -35.46
N GLN A 612 35.93 -16.93 -35.86
CA GLN A 612 36.66 -15.90 -35.12
C GLN A 612 36.05 -15.66 -33.73
N LEU A 613 34.73 -15.65 -33.64
CA LEU A 613 33.99 -15.43 -32.40
C LEU A 613 34.23 -16.56 -31.38
N ALA A 614 34.25 -17.81 -31.83
CA ALA A 614 34.51 -18.98 -30.98
C ALA A 614 35.87 -18.95 -30.25
N ALA A 615 36.82 -18.12 -30.70
CA ALA A 615 38.13 -17.98 -30.06
C ALA A 615 38.12 -17.13 -28.76
N TYR A 616 37.05 -16.37 -28.50
CA TYR A 616 36.95 -15.51 -27.32
C TYR A 616 36.51 -16.28 -26.08
N SER A 617 37.15 -16.03 -24.94
CA SER A 617 36.83 -16.71 -23.68
C SER A 617 35.49 -16.32 -23.06
N SER A 618 34.84 -15.26 -23.54
CA SER A 618 33.47 -14.87 -23.17
C SER A 618 32.40 -15.64 -23.94
N VAL A 619 32.78 -16.41 -24.95
CA VAL A 619 31.85 -17.18 -25.79
C VAL A 619 31.70 -18.61 -25.26
N ARG A 620 30.47 -19.11 -25.18
CA ARG A 620 30.15 -20.50 -24.82
C ARG A 620 29.22 -21.13 -25.84
N ILE A 621 29.40 -22.43 -26.02
CA ILE A 621 28.48 -23.28 -26.77
C ILE A 621 27.98 -24.34 -25.79
N VAL A 622 26.67 -24.51 -25.70
CA VAL A 622 25.99 -25.52 -24.88
C VAL A 622 25.08 -26.37 -25.76
N ASP A 623 24.71 -27.57 -25.31
CA ASP A 623 23.92 -28.49 -26.13
C ASP A 623 22.41 -28.18 -26.05
N THR A 624 21.92 -27.68 -24.90
CA THR A 624 20.49 -27.41 -24.67
C THR A 624 20.26 -26.10 -23.91
N ALA A 625 19.06 -25.52 -24.04
CA ALA A 625 18.70 -24.25 -23.43
C ALA A 625 18.76 -24.29 -21.88
N GLU A 626 18.49 -25.43 -21.24
CA GLU A 626 18.60 -25.58 -19.78
C GLU A 626 20.04 -25.41 -19.27
N GLN A 627 21.04 -25.75 -20.10
CA GLN A 627 22.45 -25.64 -19.73
C GLN A 627 22.95 -24.18 -19.73
N VAL A 628 22.17 -23.24 -20.29
CA VAL A 628 22.50 -21.81 -20.29
C VAL A 628 22.68 -21.29 -18.86
N VAL A 629 21.85 -21.73 -17.90
CA VAL A 629 21.96 -21.33 -16.48
C VAL A 629 23.35 -21.65 -15.90
N ASP A 630 23.86 -22.84 -16.17
CA ASP A 630 25.19 -23.26 -15.67
C ASP A 630 26.30 -22.49 -16.38
N ALA A 631 26.17 -22.26 -17.69
CA ALA A 631 27.12 -21.46 -18.45
C ALA A 631 27.17 -19.98 -17.98
N LEU A 632 26.02 -19.38 -17.65
CA LEU A 632 25.96 -18.04 -17.05
C LEU A 632 26.71 -17.99 -15.71
N LYS A 633 26.49 -18.99 -14.85
CA LYS A 633 27.17 -19.11 -13.54
C LYS A 633 28.69 -19.28 -13.72
N GLU A 634 29.14 -20.09 -14.67
CA GLU A 634 30.56 -20.27 -14.99
C GLU A 634 31.23 -18.99 -15.51
N LEU A 635 30.47 -18.13 -16.21
CA LEU A 635 30.89 -16.82 -16.68
C LEU A 635 30.84 -15.74 -15.57
N GLY A 636 30.40 -16.11 -14.36
CA GLY A 636 30.30 -15.19 -13.22
C GLY A 636 29.12 -14.22 -13.31
N ILE A 637 28.10 -14.58 -14.10
CA ILE A 637 26.87 -13.81 -14.25
C ILE A 637 25.89 -14.32 -13.20
N SER A 638 25.32 -13.39 -12.43
CA SER A 638 24.27 -13.66 -11.45
C SER A 638 23.05 -12.79 -11.77
N PRO A 639 21.83 -13.26 -11.50
CA PRO A 639 20.62 -12.47 -11.73
C PRO A 639 20.52 -11.29 -10.75
N ASP A 640 19.71 -10.29 -11.08
CA ASP A 640 19.43 -9.15 -10.18
C ASP A 640 18.48 -9.54 -9.03
N ALA A 641 17.63 -10.54 -9.23
CA ALA A 641 16.88 -11.22 -8.17
C ALA A 641 17.26 -12.70 -8.15
N SER A 642 17.62 -13.24 -6.98
CA SER A 642 17.97 -14.67 -6.83
C SER A 642 17.22 -15.30 -5.67
N PHE A 643 16.96 -16.61 -5.80
CA PHE A 643 16.16 -17.36 -4.85
C PHE A 643 17.05 -18.38 -4.11
N GLU A 644 16.71 -18.68 -2.85
CA GLU A 644 17.47 -19.67 -2.06
C GLU A 644 17.50 -21.06 -2.72
N GLN A 645 16.41 -21.42 -3.40
CA GLN A 645 16.24 -22.59 -4.24
C GLN A 645 15.45 -22.18 -5.50
N PRO A 646 15.49 -22.95 -6.60
CA PRO A 646 14.71 -22.62 -7.77
C PRO A 646 13.21 -22.46 -7.47
N GLN A 647 12.56 -21.41 -8.00
CA GLN A 647 11.14 -21.08 -7.75
C GLN A 647 10.45 -20.62 -9.03
N ASN A 648 9.14 -20.88 -9.18
CA ASN A 648 8.33 -20.27 -10.26
C ASN A 648 7.93 -18.83 -9.91
N LEU A 649 8.90 -18.00 -9.52
CA LEU A 649 8.74 -16.57 -9.32
C LEU A 649 9.34 -15.83 -10.50
N LEU A 650 8.57 -14.92 -11.08
CA LEU A 650 9.02 -13.98 -12.09
C LEU A 650 9.35 -12.66 -11.43
N SER A 651 10.44 -12.01 -11.84
CA SER A 651 10.85 -10.71 -11.30
C SER A 651 10.96 -9.66 -12.40
N VAL A 652 10.60 -8.42 -12.09
CA VAL A 652 10.91 -7.23 -12.90
C VAL A 652 11.72 -6.28 -12.04
N HIS A 653 12.82 -5.76 -12.58
CA HIS A 653 13.70 -4.81 -11.90
C HIS A 653 13.67 -3.46 -12.63
N ARG A 654 13.33 -2.40 -11.90
CA ARG A 654 13.38 -1.00 -12.35
C ARG A 654 14.38 -0.23 -11.51
N ALA A 655 15.39 0.36 -12.15
CA ALA A 655 16.42 1.16 -11.50
C ALA A 655 16.09 2.65 -11.57
N LEU A 656 16.09 3.33 -10.42
CA LEU A 656 16.01 4.79 -10.30
C LEU A 656 17.38 5.35 -9.88
N ASP A 657 17.55 6.68 -9.94
CA ASP A 657 18.78 7.36 -9.52
C ASP A 657 19.25 7.01 -8.10
N ASN A 658 18.31 6.69 -7.19
CA ASN A 658 18.59 6.45 -5.78
C ASN A 658 17.81 5.27 -5.17
N ALA A 659 17.19 4.41 -5.97
CA ALA A 659 16.44 3.26 -5.48
C ALA A 659 16.36 2.18 -6.56
N ASP A 660 16.21 0.93 -6.14
CA ASP A 660 15.89 -0.20 -7.01
C ASP A 660 14.48 -0.69 -6.66
N LEU A 661 13.60 -0.85 -7.64
CA LEU A 661 12.24 -1.35 -7.47
C LEU A 661 12.13 -2.74 -8.07
N TYR A 662 11.50 -3.64 -7.33
CA TYR A 662 11.26 -5.02 -7.73
C TYR A 662 9.77 -5.32 -7.69
N TYR A 663 9.27 -5.93 -8.75
CA TYR A 663 7.96 -6.59 -8.80
C TYR A 663 8.20 -8.09 -8.92
N LEU A 664 7.58 -8.88 -8.05
CA LEU A 664 7.78 -10.34 -7.94
C LEU A 664 6.42 -11.02 -8.05
N TYR A 665 6.23 -11.86 -9.05
CA TYR A 665 4.96 -12.52 -9.34
C TYR A 665 5.08 -14.04 -9.22
N ASN A 666 4.19 -14.67 -8.47
CA ASN A 666 4.10 -16.12 -8.35
C ASN A 666 3.25 -16.69 -9.49
N GLU A 667 3.91 -16.91 -10.62
CA GLU A 667 3.30 -17.42 -11.85
C GLU A 667 2.95 -18.91 -11.78
N GLY A 668 3.64 -19.66 -10.93
CA GLY A 668 3.32 -21.06 -10.64
C GLY A 668 3.45 -22.04 -11.83
N GLY A 669 3.85 -21.58 -13.02
CA GLY A 669 3.86 -22.35 -14.26
C GLY A 669 2.48 -22.67 -14.82
N ALA A 670 1.44 -21.90 -14.49
CA ALA A 670 0.09 -22.14 -15.00
C ALA A 670 -0.05 -21.74 -16.48
N ASP A 671 -0.62 -22.63 -17.29
CA ASP A 671 -0.87 -22.41 -18.73
C ASP A 671 -2.28 -21.83 -19.03
N ASN A 672 -3.11 -21.66 -17.99
CA ASN A 672 -4.47 -21.09 -18.06
C ASN A 672 -4.92 -20.65 -16.65
N TYR A 673 -5.89 -19.73 -16.56
CA TYR A 673 -6.37 -19.22 -15.27
C TYR A 673 -7.06 -20.28 -14.37
N PRO A 674 -7.72 -21.34 -14.89
CA PRO A 674 -8.25 -22.40 -14.02
C PRO A 674 -7.14 -23.16 -13.28
N ALA A 675 -5.99 -23.39 -13.93
CA ALA A 675 -4.81 -23.95 -13.29
C ALA A 675 -4.17 -22.97 -12.29
N ALA A 676 -4.34 -21.65 -12.51
CA ALA A 676 -3.80 -20.62 -11.61
C ALA A 676 -4.37 -20.70 -10.19
N LYS A 677 -5.64 -21.12 -10.06
CA LYS A 677 -6.32 -21.36 -8.76
C LYS A 677 -5.67 -22.48 -7.92
N GLN A 678 -4.77 -23.26 -8.52
CA GLN A 678 -4.06 -24.37 -7.86
C GLN A 678 -2.57 -24.05 -7.61
N ILE A 679 -2.13 -22.83 -7.88
CA ILE A 679 -0.74 -22.41 -7.64
C ILE A 679 -0.50 -22.39 -6.13
N PRO A 680 0.53 -23.08 -5.61
CA PRO A 680 0.86 -23.03 -4.19
C PRO A 680 1.58 -21.72 -3.84
N ASP A 681 1.43 -21.32 -2.58
CA ASP A 681 2.20 -20.21 -2.01
C ASP A 681 3.71 -20.49 -2.07
N VAL A 682 4.47 -19.43 -2.33
CA VAL A 682 5.94 -19.46 -2.24
C VAL A 682 6.37 -18.84 -0.92
N ASN A 683 7.13 -19.60 -0.13
CA ASN A 683 7.82 -19.12 1.07
C ASN A 683 9.32 -19.39 0.94
N THR A 684 10.10 -18.35 0.66
CA THR A 684 11.52 -18.47 0.35
C THR A 684 12.31 -17.22 0.72
N LYS A 685 13.64 -17.34 0.80
CA LYS A 685 14.52 -16.17 0.85
C LYS A 685 14.82 -15.71 -0.58
N ILE A 686 14.61 -14.42 -0.82
CA ILE A 686 14.98 -13.76 -2.07
C ILE A 686 16.11 -12.77 -1.80
N THR A 687 17.09 -12.72 -2.69
CA THR A 687 18.21 -11.77 -2.65
C THR A 687 18.10 -10.85 -3.85
N LEU A 688 17.91 -9.56 -3.58
CA LEU A 688 17.70 -8.49 -4.54
C LEU A 688 18.95 -7.62 -4.61
N LYS A 689 19.37 -7.22 -5.82
CA LYS A 689 20.44 -6.24 -6.00
C LYS A 689 19.95 -4.85 -5.57
N GLY A 690 20.85 -4.08 -4.97
CA GLY A 690 20.58 -2.71 -4.56
C GLY A 690 21.26 -2.35 -3.26
N ASN A 691 21.37 -1.05 -3.01
CA ASN A 691 22.00 -0.50 -1.81
C ASN A 691 20.96 0.25 -0.97
N GLY A 692 20.73 -0.21 0.26
CA GLY A 692 19.83 0.49 1.17
C GLY A 692 19.07 -0.43 2.10
N LYS A 693 17.92 0.06 2.56
CA LYS A 693 16.95 -0.69 3.35
C LYS A 693 15.83 -1.19 2.42
N PRO A 694 15.29 -2.39 2.66
CA PRO A 694 14.13 -2.89 1.95
C PRO A 694 12.82 -2.29 2.49
N TYR A 695 11.93 -1.92 1.58
CA TYR A 695 10.58 -1.44 1.86
C TYR A 695 9.57 -2.28 1.08
N LEU A 696 8.55 -2.79 1.76
CA LEU A 696 7.40 -3.41 1.11
C LEU A 696 6.51 -2.30 0.56
N LEU A 697 6.20 -2.38 -0.74
CA LEU A 697 5.25 -1.53 -1.43
C LEU A 697 3.96 -2.33 -1.56
N ASN A 698 3.04 -2.18 -0.62
CA ASN A 698 1.77 -2.91 -0.68
C ASN A 698 0.88 -2.27 -1.74
N THR A 699 0.79 -2.89 -2.92
CA THR A 699 0.06 -2.35 -4.07
C THR A 699 -1.45 -2.48 -3.93
N TRP A 700 -1.97 -3.30 -3.01
CA TRP A 700 -3.41 -3.35 -2.68
C TRP A 700 -3.85 -2.13 -1.85
N THR A 701 -3.05 -1.73 -0.88
CA THR A 701 -3.39 -0.65 0.08
C THR A 701 -2.74 0.70 -0.24
N GLY A 702 -1.64 0.70 -1.00
CA GLY A 702 -0.76 1.85 -1.20
C GLY A 702 0.18 2.15 -0.04
N GLU A 703 0.21 1.31 1.01
CA GLU A 703 1.11 1.51 2.14
C GLU A 703 2.56 1.14 1.79
N ILE A 704 3.50 1.97 2.22
CA ILE A 704 4.93 1.69 2.16
C ILE A 704 5.43 1.41 3.58
N THR A 705 5.95 0.21 3.83
CA THR A 705 6.43 -0.19 5.16
C THR A 705 7.88 -0.68 5.12
N PRO A 706 8.74 -0.28 6.07
CA PRO A 706 10.09 -0.83 6.17
C PRO A 706 10.03 -2.32 6.55
N ILE A 707 10.76 -3.16 5.83
CA ILE A 707 10.88 -4.59 6.14
C ILE A 707 11.85 -4.76 7.32
N ALA A 708 11.41 -5.46 8.36
CA ALA A 708 12.16 -5.58 9.62
C ALA A 708 13.11 -6.79 9.69
N SER A 709 12.92 -7.80 8.84
CA SER A 709 13.80 -8.97 8.72
C SER A 709 14.51 -8.95 7.36
N TYR A 710 15.82 -8.67 7.36
CA TYR A 710 16.63 -8.71 6.14
C TYR A 710 18.12 -8.82 6.46
N THR A 711 18.92 -9.18 5.44
CA THR A 711 20.37 -9.02 5.50
C THR A 711 20.84 -8.18 4.32
N ALA A 712 21.78 -7.26 4.55
CA ALA A 712 22.36 -6.43 3.49
C ALA A 712 23.87 -6.69 3.41
N ARG A 713 24.37 -7.07 2.23
CA ARG A 713 25.80 -7.35 2.03
C ARG A 713 26.18 -7.14 0.57
N ASN A 714 27.34 -6.54 0.31
CA ASN A 714 27.93 -6.43 -1.03
C ASN A 714 26.99 -5.87 -2.11
N GLY A 715 26.14 -4.90 -1.78
CA GLY A 715 25.19 -4.30 -2.74
C GLY A 715 24.00 -5.21 -3.08
N THR A 716 23.66 -6.15 -2.21
CA THR A 716 22.43 -6.94 -2.27
C THR A 716 21.71 -6.93 -0.92
N VAL A 717 20.40 -7.11 -0.95
CA VAL A 717 19.52 -7.23 0.21
C VAL A 717 18.74 -8.54 0.11
N THR A 718 18.82 -9.39 1.14
CA THR A 718 18.07 -10.64 1.24
C THR A 718 16.91 -10.47 2.21
N ILE A 719 15.70 -10.81 1.78
CA ILE A 719 14.47 -10.79 2.61
C ILE A 719 13.79 -12.16 2.62
N ASP A 720 12.96 -12.42 3.62
CA ASP A 720 11.98 -13.50 3.59
C ASP A 720 10.75 -13.03 2.79
N ALA A 721 10.35 -13.80 1.76
CA ALA A 721 9.21 -13.50 0.92
C ALA A 721 8.16 -14.61 1.05
N VAL A 722 6.91 -14.18 1.27
CA VAL A 722 5.72 -15.04 1.25
C VAL A 722 4.77 -14.45 0.22
N ILE A 723 4.52 -15.18 -0.86
CA ILE A 723 3.72 -14.71 -2.00
C ILE A 723 2.68 -15.79 -2.31
N GLY A 724 1.40 -15.42 -2.24
CA GLY A 724 0.29 -16.32 -2.55
C GLY A 724 0.34 -16.84 -3.98
N GLY A 725 -0.35 -17.95 -4.26
CA GLY A 725 -0.55 -18.41 -5.64
C GLY A 725 -1.19 -17.33 -6.50
N ASN A 726 -0.65 -17.08 -7.70
CA ASN A 726 -1.10 -16.00 -8.59
C ASN A 726 -1.00 -14.58 -7.99
N ASP A 727 -0.34 -14.36 -6.85
CA ASP A 727 -0.19 -13.03 -6.25
C ASP A 727 1.19 -12.41 -6.56
N SER A 728 1.34 -11.13 -6.24
CA SER A 728 2.61 -10.42 -6.40
C SER A 728 3.05 -9.62 -5.17
N MET A 729 4.36 -9.40 -5.09
CA MET A 729 5.00 -8.61 -4.06
C MET A 729 5.88 -7.54 -4.70
N ALA A 730 5.70 -6.29 -4.30
CA ALA A 730 6.55 -5.19 -4.73
C ALA A 730 7.49 -4.72 -3.60
N VAL A 731 8.78 -4.54 -3.92
CA VAL A 731 9.83 -4.18 -2.95
C VAL A 731 10.69 -3.05 -3.50
N ALA A 732 10.94 -2.02 -2.68
CA ALA A 732 11.97 -1.02 -2.97
C ALA A 732 13.21 -1.26 -2.12
N ILE A 733 14.40 -1.19 -2.72
CA ILE A 733 15.68 -1.08 -2.01
C ILE A 733 16.15 0.36 -2.14
N ALA A 734 16.13 1.10 -1.03
CA ALA A 734 16.35 2.55 -1.07
C ALA A 734 17.08 3.06 0.19
N PRO A 735 17.75 4.23 0.13
CA PRO A 735 18.31 4.86 1.31
C PRO A 735 17.20 5.32 2.26
N GLU A 736 17.52 5.46 3.55
CA GLU A 736 16.54 5.84 4.57
C GLU A 736 15.83 7.18 4.27
N SER A 737 16.50 8.11 3.59
CA SER A 737 15.91 9.39 3.17
C SER A 737 14.81 9.27 2.11
N TRP A 738 14.68 8.12 1.44
CA TRP A 738 13.63 7.84 0.46
C TRP A 738 12.28 7.62 1.16
N TYR A 739 12.29 7.07 2.37
CA TYR A 739 11.10 6.81 3.15
C TYR A 739 10.61 8.05 3.89
N GLN A 740 9.35 8.42 3.70
CA GLN A 740 8.73 9.60 4.31
C GLN A 740 7.94 9.29 5.60
N GLY A 741 7.93 8.04 6.06
CA GLY A 741 7.21 7.66 7.28
C GLY A 741 7.93 8.11 8.57
N SER A 742 7.20 8.07 9.69
CA SER A 742 7.66 8.59 10.98
C SER A 742 8.52 7.64 11.81
N ALA A 743 8.60 6.35 11.42
CA ALA A 743 9.35 5.35 12.16
C ALA A 743 10.87 5.53 11.93
N VAL A 744 11.60 5.88 12.99
CA VAL A 744 13.07 5.89 12.97
C VAL A 744 13.55 4.46 13.20
N VAL A 745 14.04 3.81 12.15
CA VAL A 745 14.48 2.41 12.18
C VAL A 745 15.94 2.33 12.62
N SER A 746 16.16 1.98 13.90
CA SER A 746 17.50 1.95 14.51
C SER A 746 18.18 0.56 14.51
N SER A 747 17.41 -0.53 14.37
CA SER A 747 17.91 -1.91 14.34
C SER A 747 16.95 -2.79 13.54
N HIS A 748 17.43 -3.90 12.98
CA HIS A 748 16.63 -4.86 12.22
C HIS A 748 17.05 -6.31 12.57
N VAL A 749 16.20 -7.26 12.25
CA VAL A 749 16.48 -8.70 12.40
C VAL A 749 17.25 -9.19 11.19
N VAL A 750 18.37 -9.89 11.43
CA VAL A 750 19.18 -10.53 10.37
C VAL A 750 18.95 -12.04 10.27
N SER A 751 18.42 -12.65 11.33
CA SER A 751 17.97 -14.05 11.32
C SER A 751 17.05 -14.35 12.49
N GLY A 752 16.05 -15.19 12.27
CA GLY A 752 15.09 -15.64 13.27
C GLY A 752 13.96 -16.42 12.60
N GLY A 753 13.17 -17.17 13.36
CA GLY A 753 12.01 -17.90 12.84
C GLY A 753 10.67 -17.16 13.00
N LEU A 754 10.72 -15.89 13.42
CA LEU A 754 9.54 -15.08 13.75
C LEU A 754 9.29 -14.04 12.66
N GLN A 755 8.03 -13.82 12.31
CA GLN A 755 7.64 -12.66 11.53
C GLN A 755 7.86 -11.40 12.37
N THR A 756 8.57 -10.42 11.83
CA THR A 756 8.90 -9.18 12.53
C THR A 756 8.44 -7.95 11.77
N ALA A 757 8.06 -6.91 12.49
CA ALA A 757 7.66 -5.62 11.95
C ALA A 757 8.15 -4.49 12.86
N TYR A 758 7.90 -3.25 12.45
CA TYR A 758 8.07 -2.07 13.31
C TYR A 758 6.72 -1.59 13.82
N ALA A 759 6.62 -1.33 15.12
CA ALA A 759 5.48 -0.62 15.69
C ALA A 759 5.50 0.86 15.27
N GLN A 760 4.40 1.58 15.53
CA GLN A 760 4.29 3.01 15.17
C GLN A 760 5.35 3.91 15.82
N ASP A 761 5.89 3.51 16.97
CA ASP A 761 6.97 4.22 17.66
C ASP A 761 8.38 3.85 17.15
N GLY A 762 8.47 2.97 16.14
CA GLY A 762 9.71 2.47 15.56
C GLY A 762 10.32 1.29 16.30
N SER A 763 9.69 0.78 17.37
CA SER A 763 10.18 -0.39 18.09
C SER A 763 10.00 -1.67 17.26
N LEU A 764 10.98 -2.57 17.36
CA LEU A 764 10.92 -3.88 16.71
C LEU A 764 9.94 -4.78 17.46
N ILE A 765 9.01 -5.38 16.75
CA ILE A 765 8.01 -6.31 17.29
C ILE A 765 8.06 -7.63 16.51
N ALA A 766 7.74 -8.73 17.19
CA ALA A 766 7.69 -10.07 16.60
C ALA A 766 6.32 -10.73 16.87
N LYS A 767 5.74 -11.31 15.81
CA LYS A 767 4.43 -11.98 15.83
C LYS A 767 4.63 -13.47 16.07
N SER A 768 3.93 -14.01 17.06
CA SER A 768 3.91 -15.44 17.33
C SER A 768 2.48 -15.97 17.43
N PHE A 769 2.27 -17.14 16.84
CA PHE A 769 1.02 -17.91 16.88
C PHE A 769 1.03 -18.98 18.00
N GLU A 770 2.17 -19.16 18.68
CA GLU A 770 2.32 -20.15 19.75
C GLU A 770 3.00 -19.54 20.99
N PRO A 771 2.67 -20.01 22.21
CA PRO A 771 3.40 -19.66 23.42
C PRO A 771 4.82 -20.24 23.40
N GLY A 772 5.80 -19.50 23.91
CA GLY A 772 7.16 -20.02 24.02
C GLY A 772 8.25 -18.97 24.04
N THR A 773 9.49 -19.42 23.93
CA THR A 773 10.65 -18.54 23.75
C THR A 773 11.37 -18.90 22.47
N GLN A 774 11.43 -17.96 21.55
CA GLN A 774 12.22 -18.05 20.32
C GLN A 774 13.32 -17.00 20.34
N GLN A 775 14.33 -17.15 19.49
CA GLN A 775 15.45 -16.22 19.42
C GLN A 775 15.47 -15.53 18.07
N VAL A 776 15.76 -14.23 18.09
CA VAL A 776 16.08 -13.44 16.91
C VAL A 776 17.48 -12.87 17.06
N THR A 777 18.19 -12.72 15.96
CA THR A 777 19.50 -12.07 15.91
C THR A 777 19.35 -10.71 15.26
N LEU A 778 19.83 -9.67 15.93
CA LEU A 778 19.81 -8.30 15.45
C LEU A 778 21.04 -8.01 14.58
N ASP A 779 20.97 -6.90 13.83
CA ASP A 779 22.02 -6.42 12.94
C ASP A 779 23.36 -6.08 13.61
N ASN A 780 23.34 -5.82 14.92
CA ASN A 780 24.54 -5.66 15.75
C ASN A 780 25.19 -7.01 16.17
N GLY A 781 24.60 -8.15 15.80
CA GLY A 781 25.02 -9.51 16.17
C GLY A 781 24.50 -10.01 17.52
N GLU A 782 23.68 -9.22 18.23
CA GLU A 782 23.05 -9.61 19.48
C GLU A 782 21.94 -10.64 19.24
N VAL A 783 21.92 -11.69 20.06
CA VAL A 783 20.85 -12.70 20.04
C VAL A 783 19.88 -12.40 21.18
N VAL A 784 18.64 -12.03 20.83
CA VAL A 784 17.61 -11.57 21.75
C VAL A 784 16.52 -12.65 21.89
N PRO A 785 16.14 -13.05 23.11
CA PRO A 785 14.99 -13.93 23.32
C PRO A 785 13.68 -13.14 23.18
N VAL A 786 12.77 -13.63 22.35
CA VAL A 786 11.39 -13.19 22.26
C VAL A 786 10.54 -14.19 23.04
N VAL A 787 9.93 -13.72 24.14
CA VAL A 787 9.10 -14.55 25.03
C VAL A 787 7.63 -14.24 24.79
N THR A 788 6.92 -15.15 24.15
CA THR A 788 5.48 -15.05 23.93
C THR A 788 4.73 -15.77 25.04
N GLY A 789 3.78 -15.07 25.66
CA GLY A 789 2.85 -15.64 26.65
C GLY A 789 1.84 -16.60 26.02
N GLU A 790 0.73 -16.87 26.72
CA GLU A 790 -0.35 -17.70 26.19
C GLU A 790 -0.98 -17.06 24.95
N VAL A 791 -1.07 -17.84 23.86
CA VAL A 791 -1.76 -17.45 22.62
C VAL A 791 -3.08 -18.22 22.57
N PRO A 792 -4.23 -17.54 22.38
CA PRO A 792 -5.52 -18.23 22.27
C PRO A 792 -5.55 -19.22 21.11
N ALA A 793 -6.32 -20.31 21.27
CA ALA A 793 -6.49 -21.29 20.21
C ALA A 793 -7.28 -20.72 19.02
N GLU A 794 -7.05 -21.33 17.85
CA GLU A 794 -7.79 -21.13 16.61
C GLU A 794 -9.32 -21.25 16.81
N ILE A 795 -10.08 -20.36 16.16
CA ILE A 795 -11.53 -20.24 16.29
C ILE A 795 -12.21 -20.45 14.92
N PRO A 796 -12.84 -21.61 14.69
CA PRO A 796 -13.66 -21.84 13.50
C PRO A 796 -14.91 -20.94 13.49
N LEU A 797 -15.12 -20.20 12.41
CA LEU A 797 -16.29 -19.34 12.22
C LEU A 797 -17.36 -20.10 11.44
N ILE A 798 -18.23 -20.82 12.16
CA ILE A 798 -19.21 -21.75 11.55
C ILE A 798 -20.65 -21.22 11.47
N ASN A 799 -20.98 -20.15 12.20
CA ASN A 799 -22.34 -19.62 12.25
C ASN A 799 -22.42 -18.33 11.41
N TRP A 800 -22.92 -18.45 10.20
CA TRP A 800 -23.09 -17.32 9.28
C TRP A 800 -24.56 -17.05 9.01
N GLU A 801 -24.96 -15.79 9.14
CA GLU A 801 -26.22 -15.27 8.62
C GLU A 801 -26.00 -14.75 7.20
N LEU A 802 -26.81 -15.19 6.24
CA LEU A 802 -26.71 -14.77 4.84
C LEU A 802 -27.96 -14.00 4.39
N THR A 803 -27.74 -12.84 3.78
CA THR A 803 -28.73 -12.14 2.95
C THR A 803 -28.16 -11.93 1.56
N VAL A 804 -28.95 -12.20 0.52
CA VAL A 804 -28.54 -12.02 -0.88
C VAL A 804 -29.41 -10.98 -1.55
N GLU A 805 -28.82 -9.91 -2.07
CA GLU A 805 -29.46 -9.00 -3.01
C GLU A 805 -29.40 -9.64 -4.41
N SER A 806 -30.47 -10.29 -4.85
CA SER A 806 -30.60 -10.92 -6.16
C SER A 806 -30.89 -9.89 -7.25
N TRP A 807 -30.20 -10.00 -8.38
CA TRP A 807 -30.37 -9.17 -9.56
C TRP A 807 -31.08 -9.96 -10.66
N SER A 808 -32.04 -9.34 -11.34
CA SER A 808 -32.79 -9.93 -12.45
C SER A 808 -33.15 -8.87 -13.50
N GLU A 809 -33.71 -9.29 -14.63
CA GLU A 809 -34.23 -8.39 -15.66
C GLU A 809 -35.18 -7.32 -15.06
N GLY A 810 -34.92 -6.06 -15.41
CA GLY A 810 -35.67 -4.89 -14.96
C GLY A 810 -36.75 -4.43 -15.93
N ALA A 811 -37.08 -3.14 -15.89
CA ALA A 811 -38.17 -2.58 -16.71
C ALA A 811 -37.73 -2.24 -18.15
N THR A 812 -36.44 -2.05 -18.37
CA THR A 812 -35.82 -1.81 -19.68
C THR A 812 -34.66 -2.79 -19.89
N PRO A 813 -34.21 -3.01 -21.14
CA PRO A 813 -33.11 -3.93 -21.42
C PRO A 813 -31.80 -3.63 -20.65
N ALA A 814 -31.46 -2.38 -20.34
CA ALA A 814 -30.24 -2.05 -19.60
C ALA A 814 -30.41 -2.00 -18.07
N GLU A 815 -31.63 -2.21 -17.54
CA GLU A 815 -31.90 -2.08 -16.11
C GLU A 815 -32.00 -3.43 -15.41
N SER A 816 -31.40 -3.54 -14.23
CA SER A 816 -31.56 -4.70 -13.33
C SER A 816 -32.52 -4.39 -12.19
N GLN A 817 -33.51 -5.26 -11.97
CA GLN A 817 -34.31 -5.26 -10.75
C GLN A 817 -33.52 -5.93 -9.62
N LYS A 818 -33.48 -5.30 -8.43
CA LYS A 818 -32.76 -5.79 -7.25
C LYS A 818 -33.74 -6.18 -6.14
N THR A 819 -33.60 -7.38 -5.58
CA THR A 819 -34.49 -7.90 -4.52
C THR A 819 -33.70 -8.62 -3.44
N ASN A 820 -34.02 -8.37 -2.16
CA ASN A 820 -33.34 -9.04 -1.05
C ASN A 820 -34.01 -10.37 -0.70
N ILE A 821 -33.19 -11.42 -0.62
CA ILE A 821 -33.52 -12.76 -0.16
C ILE A 821 -32.86 -12.94 1.22
N ASP A 822 -33.68 -13.08 2.26
CA ASP A 822 -33.22 -13.40 3.61
C ASP A 822 -33.07 -14.93 3.71
N VAL A 823 -31.84 -15.42 3.58
CA VAL A 823 -31.52 -16.86 3.67
C VAL A 823 -31.47 -17.31 5.13
N GLY A 824 -31.11 -16.39 6.03
CA GLY A 824 -30.92 -16.65 7.46
C GLY A 824 -29.64 -17.41 7.77
N THR A 825 -29.63 -18.16 8.87
CA THR A 825 -28.49 -18.98 9.28
C THR A 825 -28.27 -20.13 8.30
N ILE A 826 -27.07 -20.24 7.72
CA ILE A 826 -26.69 -21.33 6.82
C ILE A 826 -25.92 -22.44 7.54
N ASP A 827 -26.22 -23.70 7.19
CA ASP A 827 -25.51 -24.90 7.69
C ASP A 827 -24.27 -25.17 6.82
N GLY A 828 -23.19 -24.47 7.14
CA GLY A 828 -21.92 -24.53 6.42
C GLY A 828 -21.87 -23.64 5.18
N LEU A 829 -20.64 -23.25 4.83
CA LEU A 829 -20.33 -22.51 3.61
C LEU A 829 -20.31 -23.47 2.41
N ARG A 830 -20.90 -23.02 1.30
CA ARG A 830 -20.99 -23.74 0.02
C ARG A 830 -21.46 -22.78 -1.08
N PRO A 831 -21.27 -23.12 -2.36
CA PRO A 831 -21.75 -22.33 -3.48
C PRO A 831 -23.23 -21.94 -3.41
N TRP A 832 -23.57 -20.72 -3.83
CA TRP A 832 -24.96 -20.23 -3.84
C TRP A 832 -25.90 -21.12 -4.66
N ASN A 833 -25.43 -21.65 -5.80
CA ASN A 833 -26.23 -22.52 -6.65
C ASN A 833 -26.62 -23.86 -5.98
N GLN A 834 -26.02 -24.18 -4.82
CA GLN A 834 -26.34 -25.34 -3.97
C GLN A 834 -27.20 -24.98 -2.75
N LEU A 835 -27.59 -23.71 -2.59
CA LEU A 835 -28.53 -23.23 -1.57
C LEU A 835 -29.94 -23.14 -2.15
N GLU A 836 -30.93 -23.62 -1.39
CA GLU A 836 -32.33 -23.61 -1.80
C GLU A 836 -32.80 -22.18 -2.11
N GLY A 837 -33.28 -21.96 -3.34
CA GLY A 837 -33.78 -20.67 -3.81
C GLY A 837 -32.71 -19.74 -4.41
N LEU A 838 -31.45 -20.17 -4.48
CA LEU A 838 -30.33 -19.42 -5.07
C LEU A 838 -29.70 -20.10 -6.30
N GLU A 839 -30.35 -21.14 -6.86
CA GLU A 839 -29.80 -22.02 -7.91
C GLU A 839 -29.35 -21.29 -9.18
N LYS A 840 -29.97 -20.15 -9.49
CA LYS A 840 -29.64 -19.28 -10.64
C LYS A 840 -29.61 -17.80 -10.24
N VAL A 841 -29.13 -17.50 -9.03
CA VAL A 841 -29.04 -16.13 -8.53
C VAL A 841 -27.64 -15.56 -8.74
N SER A 842 -27.60 -14.34 -9.27
CA SER A 842 -26.44 -13.45 -9.25
C SER A 842 -26.78 -12.19 -8.47
N GLY A 843 -25.78 -11.55 -7.85
CA GLY A 843 -25.96 -10.34 -7.07
C GLY A 843 -24.95 -10.20 -5.94
N ILE A 844 -25.40 -9.74 -4.78
CA ILE A 844 -24.52 -9.41 -3.64
C ILE A 844 -24.97 -10.16 -2.39
N GLY A 845 -24.13 -11.06 -1.90
CA GLY A 845 -24.33 -11.79 -0.64
C GLY A 845 -23.63 -11.10 0.52
N ARG A 846 -24.27 -11.01 1.67
CA ARG A 846 -23.68 -10.49 2.91
C ARG A 846 -23.73 -11.57 3.97
N TYR A 847 -22.55 -12.07 4.31
CA TYR A 847 -22.30 -13.06 5.35
C TYR A 847 -21.94 -12.33 6.64
N THR A 848 -22.69 -12.52 7.72
CA THR A 848 -22.39 -11.90 9.02
C THR A 848 -22.21 -12.97 10.09
N THR A 849 -21.14 -12.83 10.88
CA THR A 849 -20.89 -13.66 12.07
C THR A 849 -20.42 -12.80 13.24
N THR A 850 -20.50 -13.38 14.44
CA THR A 850 -20.09 -12.75 15.68
C THR A 850 -19.14 -13.68 16.44
N VAL A 851 -18.01 -13.14 16.89
CA VAL A 851 -17.01 -13.86 17.67
C VAL A 851 -16.72 -13.13 18.99
N GLN A 852 -16.50 -13.89 20.06
CA GLN A 852 -16.14 -13.37 21.38
C GLN A 852 -14.64 -13.59 21.61
N LEU A 853 -13.90 -12.52 21.91
CA LEU A 853 -12.47 -12.58 22.19
C LEU A 853 -12.18 -12.13 23.63
N GLU A 854 -11.28 -12.83 24.33
CA GLU A 854 -10.89 -12.42 25.69
C GLU A 854 -10.06 -11.14 25.68
N ASN A 855 -9.13 -11.04 24.73
CA ASN A 855 -8.24 -9.89 24.50
C ASN A 855 -8.40 -9.42 23.05
N GLY A 856 -8.11 -8.15 22.79
CA GLY A 856 -8.06 -7.56 21.45
C GLY A 856 -6.74 -6.81 21.21
N TRP A 857 -6.73 -6.01 20.13
CA TRP A 857 -5.51 -5.38 19.63
C TRP A 857 -4.78 -4.52 20.66
N GLN A 858 -5.54 -3.74 21.44
CA GLN A 858 -4.97 -2.84 22.45
C GLN A 858 -4.28 -3.60 23.60
N GLN A 859 -4.52 -4.91 23.73
CA GLN A 859 -3.85 -5.80 24.69
C GLN A 859 -2.74 -6.64 24.02
N GLY A 860 -2.31 -6.32 22.80
CA GLY A 860 -1.22 -7.01 22.09
C GLY A 860 -1.63 -8.34 21.44
N THR A 861 -2.93 -8.67 21.43
CA THR A 861 -3.48 -9.87 20.77
C THR A 861 -4.19 -9.47 19.49
N GLY A 862 -3.76 -10.03 18.36
CA GLY A 862 -4.44 -9.90 17.07
C GLY A 862 -4.93 -11.25 16.58
N ALA A 863 -5.46 -11.29 15.36
CA ALA A 863 -5.78 -12.55 14.69
C ALA A 863 -5.72 -12.37 13.17
N VAL A 864 -5.31 -13.45 12.50
CA VAL A 864 -5.45 -13.61 11.05
C VAL A 864 -6.78 -14.30 10.79
N ILE A 865 -7.56 -13.82 9.82
CA ILE A 865 -8.72 -14.53 9.30
C ILE A 865 -8.37 -15.16 7.96
N GLU A 866 -8.68 -16.43 7.78
CA GLU A 866 -8.54 -17.17 6.53
C GLU A 866 -9.95 -17.38 5.98
N LEU A 867 -10.32 -16.66 4.91
CA LEU A 867 -11.68 -16.74 4.36
C LEU A 867 -11.89 -17.98 3.47
N GLY A 868 -10.81 -18.62 3.04
CA GLY A 868 -10.84 -19.69 2.04
C GLY A 868 -11.25 -19.14 0.67
N ASP A 869 -11.86 -19.99 -0.16
CA ASP A 869 -12.28 -19.60 -1.51
C ASP A 869 -13.52 -18.70 -1.46
N VAL A 870 -13.40 -17.52 -2.05
CA VAL A 870 -14.46 -16.53 -2.20
C VAL A 870 -14.59 -16.19 -3.67
N VAL A 871 -15.80 -16.30 -4.23
CA VAL A 871 -16.05 -16.08 -5.66
C VAL A 871 -17.26 -15.16 -5.87
N ASP A 872 -17.20 -14.08 -6.64
CA ASP A 872 -16.03 -13.55 -7.37
C ASP A 872 -15.25 -12.57 -6.48
N THR A 873 -15.83 -11.41 -6.16
CA THR A 873 -15.14 -10.35 -5.41
C THR A 873 -15.64 -10.23 -3.99
N TYR A 874 -14.82 -9.67 -3.07
CA TYR A 874 -15.24 -9.51 -1.67
C TYR A 874 -14.76 -8.25 -0.97
N ARG A 875 -15.54 -7.82 0.02
CA ARG A 875 -15.17 -6.80 1.00
C ARG A 875 -15.47 -7.28 2.40
N ILE A 876 -14.49 -7.14 3.29
CA ILE A 876 -14.65 -7.46 4.70
C ILE A 876 -14.84 -6.20 5.55
N THR A 877 -15.76 -6.25 6.49
CA THR A 877 -16.02 -5.21 7.48
C THR A 877 -15.91 -5.81 8.88
N VAL A 878 -15.02 -5.26 9.70
CA VAL A 878 -14.80 -5.69 11.08
C VAL A 878 -15.19 -4.54 12.01
N ASN A 879 -16.14 -4.80 12.92
CA ASN A 879 -16.63 -3.81 13.88
C ASN A 879 -17.06 -2.47 13.26
N GLY A 880 -17.63 -2.51 12.05
CA GLY A 880 -18.08 -1.33 11.31
C GLY A 880 -17.00 -0.62 10.49
N THR A 881 -15.78 -1.15 10.41
CA THR A 881 -14.71 -0.65 9.54
C THR A 881 -14.52 -1.58 8.36
N THR A 882 -14.75 -1.09 7.13
CA THR A 882 -14.45 -1.83 5.90
C THR A 882 -12.96 -1.74 5.61
N LEU A 883 -12.36 -2.88 5.25
CA LEU A 883 -10.93 -3.01 5.06
C LEU A 883 -10.59 -3.01 3.56
N THR A 884 -9.45 -2.42 3.20
CA THR A 884 -8.82 -2.65 1.90
C THR A 884 -7.93 -3.88 2.05
N THR A 885 -8.15 -4.88 1.20
CA THR A 885 -7.54 -6.21 1.34
C THR A 885 -6.96 -6.70 0.04
N ASN A 886 -6.00 -7.61 0.14
CA ASN A 886 -5.58 -8.42 -1.00
C ASN A 886 -6.79 -9.22 -1.51
N GLN A 887 -7.05 -9.16 -2.81
CA GLN A 887 -8.20 -9.86 -3.40
C GLN A 887 -7.86 -11.26 -3.94
N ILE A 888 -6.57 -11.64 -3.94
CA ILE A 888 -6.08 -12.96 -4.35
C ILE A 888 -5.83 -13.82 -3.11
N ASP A 889 -4.94 -13.39 -2.22
CA ASP A 889 -4.75 -14.03 -0.92
C ASP A 889 -5.86 -13.59 0.04
N THR A 890 -6.77 -14.51 0.35
CA THR A 890 -7.90 -14.28 1.26
C THR A 890 -7.53 -14.46 2.75
N THR A 891 -6.23 -14.54 3.05
CA THR A 891 -5.65 -14.55 4.39
C THR A 891 -5.34 -13.12 4.84
N LEU A 892 -5.99 -12.66 5.90
CA LEU A 892 -5.99 -11.24 6.27
C LEU A 892 -5.68 -11.04 7.73
N ASP A 893 -4.72 -10.17 8.04
CA ASP A 893 -4.50 -9.72 9.40
C ASP A 893 -5.56 -8.68 9.80
N ILE A 894 -6.60 -9.13 10.51
CA ILE A 894 -7.67 -8.24 11.00
C ILE A 894 -7.43 -7.77 12.44
N GLY A 895 -6.28 -8.11 13.03
CA GLY A 895 -5.89 -7.76 14.39
C GLY A 895 -6.19 -6.31 14.76
N PRO A 896 -5.75 -5.29 13.98
CA PRO A 896 -5.96 -3.87 14.30
C PRO A 896 -7.41 -3.43 14.53
N TRP A 897 -8.39 -4.19 14.01
CA TRP A 897 -9.81 -3.87 14.11
C TRP A 897 -10.57 -4.72 15.14
N LEU A 898 -9.90 -5.69 15.76
CA LEU A 898 -10.45 -6.53 16.81
C LEU A 898 -10.37 -5.86 18.19
N LYS A 899 -11.38 -6.11 19.02
CA LYS A 899 -11.47 -5.64 20.41
C LYS A 899 -11.78 -6.80 21.36
N ALA A 900 -11.46 -6.62 22.64
CA ALA A 900 -11.94 -7.54 23.67
C ALA A 900 -13.48 -7.54 23.73
N GLY A 901 -14.06 -8.73 23.93
CA GLY A 901 -15.49 -8.98 23.90
C GLY A 901 -16.02 -9.29 22.50
N GLU A 902 -17.21 -8.78 22.19
CA GLU A 902 -17.95 -9.10 20.97
C GLU A 902 -17.37 -8.39 19.76
N ASN A 903 -17.08 -9.14 18.71
CA ASN A 903 -16.65 -8.65 17.41
C ASN A 903 -17.63 -9.09 16.33
N ILE A 904 -18.06 -8.17 15.49
CA ILE A 904 -18.93 -8.45 14.34
C ILE A 904 -18.07 -8.41 13.08
N ILE A 905 -18.15 -9.48 12.29
CA ILE A 905 -17.45 -9.63 11.02
C ILE A 905 -18.50 -9.82 9.94
N THR A 906 -18.46 -8.96 8.92
CA THR A 906 -19.30 -9.06 7.73
C THR A 906 -18.43 -9.21 6.49
N VAL A 907 -18.68 -10.23 5.69
CA VAL A 907 -18.07 -10.42 4.37
C VAL A 907 -19.16 -10.20 3.32
N GLU A 908 -19.00 -9.15 2.52
CA GLU A 908 -19.83 -8.89 1.35
C GLU A 908 -19.17 -9.53 0.14
N VAL A 909 -19.88 -10.39 -0.57
CA VAL A 909 -19.42 -11.07 -1.79
C VAL A 909 -20.29 -10.62 -2.96
N ALA A 910 -19.68 -10.17 -4.05
CA ALA A 910 -20.39 -9.84 -5.28
C ALA A 910 -20.05 -10.84 -6.38
N SER A 911 -21.08 -11.41 -7.00
CA SER A 911 -20.90 -12.41 -8.06
C SER A 911 -20.73 -11.79 -9.45
N THR A 912 -20.35 -12.60 -10.42
CA THR A 912 -20.61 -12.31 -11.84
C THR A 912 -22.11 -12.40 -12.14
N LEU A 913 -22.54 -12.09 -13.37
CA LEU A 913 -23.95 -11.99 -13.74
C LEU A 913 -24.49 -13.24 -14.47
N LEU A 914 -23.62 -14.22 -14.80
CA LEU A 914 -23.99 -15.39 -15.61
C LEU A 914 -25.24 -16.10 -15.11
N ASN A 915 -25.33 -16.45 -13.82
CA ASN A 915 -26.45 -17.24 -13.32
C ASN A 915 -27.81 -16.55 -13.51
N ALA A 916 -27.88 -15.24 -13.31
CA ALA A 916 -29.09 -14.47 -13.59
C ALA A 916 -29.39 -14.36 -15.10
N VAL A 917 -28.36 -14.26 -15.95
CA VAL A 917 -28.50 -14.34 -17.42
C VAL A 917 -29.04 -15.69 -17.88
N LEU A 918 -28.59 -16.80 -17.28
CA LEU A 918 -29.13 -18.13 -17.54
C LEU A 918 -30.57 -18.32 -17.05
N ALA A 919 -31.04 -17.47 -16.13
CA ALA A 919 -32.43 -17.45 -15.69
C ALA A 919 -33.32 -16.68 -16.67
N SER A 920 -32.84 -15.56 -17.23
CA SER A 920 -33.57 -14.72 -18.18
C SER A 920 -33.50 -15.24 -19.62
N ASN A 921 -32.43 -15.94 -20.00
CA ASN A 921 -32.20 -16.50 -21.33
C ASN A 921 -32.06 -18.03 -21.31
N PRO A 922 -33.17 -18.79 -21.42
CA PRO A 922 -33.13 -20.25 -21.47
C PRO A 922 -32.48 -20.85 -22.73
N ALA A 923 -32.16 -20.04 -23.74
CA ALA A 923 -31.46 -20.50 -24.95
C ALA A 923 -29.94 -20.57 -24.75
N ASP A 924 -29.42 -19.85 -23.76
CA ASP A 924 -28.05 -20.04 -23.30
C ASP A 924 -27.93 -21.38 -22.59
N THR A 925 -26.96 -22.20 -23.01
CA THR A 925 -26.79 -23.59 -22.56
C THR A 925 -25.59 -23.76 -21.62
N ARG A 926 -24.93 -22.67 -21.24
CA ARG A 926 -23.85 -22.68 -20.25
C ARG A 926 -24.38 -23.12 -18.88
N SER A 927 -23.47 -23.64 -18.06
CA SER A 927 -23.79 -24.09 -16.70
C SER A 927 -23.76 -22.90 -15.73
N PRO A 928 -24.61 -22.89 -14.68
CA PRO A 928 -24.48 -21.91 -13.61
C PRO A 928 -23.16 -22.05 -12.86
N ASP A 929 -22.46 -20.95 -12.64
CA ASP A 929 -21.22 -20.87 -11.87
C ASP A 929 -21.47 -20.99 -10.36
N GLU A 930 -20.39 -21.27 -9.63
CA GLU A 930 -20.34 -21.34 -8.18
C GLU A 930 -19.88 -20.00 -7.59
N TYR A 931 -20.75 -19.34 -6.82
CA TYR A 931 -20.46 -18.05 -6.15
C TYR A 931 -20.56 -18.16 -4.63
N GLY A 932 -20.04 -17.15 -3.94
CA GLY A 932 -20.17 -16.96 -2.50
C GLY A 932 -18.87 -17.24 -1.76
N MET A 933 -19.00 -17.57 -0.47
CA MET A 933 -17.92 -18.16 0.32
C MET A 933 -18.09 -19.68 0.29
N LEU A 934 -17.07 -20.40 -0.16
CA LEU A 934 -17.15 -21.82 -0.50
C LEU A 934 -16.47 -22.71 0.55
N SER A 935 -15.44 -22.17 1.20
CA SER A 935 -14.58 -22.93 2.12
C SER A 935 -14.76 -22.50 3.58
N PRO A 936 -14.40 -23.36 4.56
CA PRO A 936 -14.47 -23.01 5.98
C PRO A 936 -13.63 -21.77 6.31
N VAL A 937 -14.15 -20.92 7.18
CA VAL A 937 -13.46 -19.71 7.63
C VAL A 937 -12.90 -19.92 9.01
N THR A 938 -11.66 -19.51 9.21
CA THR A 938 -11.00 -19.63 10.50
C THR A 938 -10.37 -18.32 10.96
N LEU A 939 -10.44 -18.08 12.27
CA LEU A 939 -9.77 -16.96 12.92
C LEU A 939 -8.64 -17.50 13.80
N THR A 940 -7.40 -17.17 13.46
CA THR A 940 -6.17 -17.68 14.09
C THR A 940 -5.50 -16.57 14.90
N PRO A 941 -5.63 -16.58 16.25
CA PRO A 941 -5.07 -15.56 17.11
C PRO A 941 -3.54 -15.58 17.14
N TYR A 942 -2.93 -14.41 17.33
CA TYR A 942 -1.50 -14.24 17.51
C TYR A 942 -1.20 -13.16 18.56
N VAL A 943 0.03 -13.12 19.05
CA VAL A 943 0.50 -12.08 19.98
C VAL A 943 1.72 -11.36 19.39
N TRP A 944 1.69 -10.02 19.42
CA TRP A 944 2.87 -9.20 19.17
C TRP A 944 3.67 -9.02 20.45
N THR A 945 4.97 -9.31 20.39
CA THR A 945 5.91 -9.13 21.49
C THR A 945 6.99 -8.14 21.06
N THR A 946 7.27 -7.11 21.87
CA THR A 946 8.40 -6.20 21.62
C THR A 946 9.72 -6.97 21.71
N VAL A 947 10.57 -6.80 20.71
CA VAL A 947 11.94 -7.31 20.70
C VAL A 947 12.80 -6.31 21.45
N VAL A 948 12.94 -6.52 22.75
CA VAL A 948 13.75 -5.67 23.62
C VAL A 948 15.18 -6.23 23.63
N GLY A 949 16.09 -5.59 22.90
CA GLY A 949 17.53 -5.80 23.09
C GLY A 949 17.94 -5.45 24.51
N ALA A 950 19.06 -5.97 25.02
CA ALA A 950 19.53 -5.69 26.38
C ALA A 950 19.94 -4.22 26.53
N GLN A 951 18.97 -3.32 26.69
CA GLN A 951 19.19 -1.90 26.92
C GLN A 951 19.37 -1.66 28.43
N GLU A 952 20.50 -1.08 28.84
CA GLU A 952 20.66 -0.57 30.21
C GLU A 952 19.61 0.52 30.49
N SER A 953 18.91 0.46 31.62
CA SER A 953 17.93 1.48 32.02
C SER A 953 18.56 2.87 32.19
N ASP A 954 17.89 3.93 31.73
CA ASP A 954 18.39 5.31 31.85
C ASP A 954 18.22 5.83 33.28
N LYS A 955 19.33 5.85 34.02
CA LYS A 955 19.39 6.30 35.43
C LYS A 955 19.71 7.79 35.58
N GLY A 956 19.67 8.58 34.50
CA GLY A 956 20.08 9.98 34.50
C GLY A 956 19.31 10.88 35.47
N ILE A 957 17.98 10.73 35.56
CA ILE A 957 17.13 11.48 36.49
C ILE A 957 17.32 10.99 37.92
N LEU A 958 17.28 9.68 38.15
CA LEU A 958 17.49 9.07 39.46
C LEU A 958 18.81 9.52 40.10
N LYS A 959 19.91 9.52 39.34
CA LYS A 959 21.22 10.03 39.79
C LYS A 959 21.17 11.50 40.23
N LYS A 960 20.46 12.36 39.50
CA LYS A 960 20.30 13.79 39.86
C LYS A 960 19.47 13.97 41.13
N VAL A 961 18.37 13.22 41.26
CA VAL A 961 17.49 13.28 42.45
C VAL A 961 18.21 12.74 43.69
N ILE A 962 18.97 11.65 43.57
CA ILE A 962 19.82 11.12 44.65
C ILE A 962 20.87 12.16 45.07
N ALA A 963 21.55 12.80 44.12
CA ALA A 963 22.55 13.83 44.42
C ALA A 963 21.92 15.02 45.17
N TYR A 964 20.73 15.46 44.75
CA TYR A 964 20.01 16.52 45.45
C TYR A 964 19.55 16.09 46.84
N ALA A 965 18.99 14.88 47.00
CA ALA A 965 18.59 14.35 48.30
C ALA A 965 19.78 14.19 49.27
N GLN A 966 20.94 13.74 48.77
CA GLN A 966 22.18 13.69 49.55
C GLN A 966 22.58 15.08 50.03
N GLN A 967 22.52 16.09 49.14
CA GLN A 967 22.77 17.48 49.52
C GLN A 967 21.80 17.97 50.60
N GLN A 968 20.51 17.66 50.49
CA GLN A 968 19.53 18.03 51.52
C GLN A 968 19.77 17.31 52.85
N ARG A 969 20.26 16.06 52.84
CA ARG A 969 20.64 15.31 54.05
C ARG A 969 21.85 15.91 54.76
N GLU A 970 22.81 16.41 54.00
CA GLU A 970 24.06 17.01 54.50
C GLU A 970 23.88 18.48 54.91
N ASP A 971 22.77 19.12 54.52
CA ASP A 971 22.47 20.49 54.91
C ASP A 971 22.14 20.56 56.41
N PRO A 972 22.73 21.48 57.19
CA PRO A 972 22.44 21.65 58.60
C PRO A 972 20.95 21.90 58.92
N SER A 973 20.17 22.40 57.94
CA SER A 973 18.71 22.56 58.09
C SER A 973 17.96 21.24 58.21
N PHE A 974 18.55 20.12 57.78
CA PHE A 974 17.97 18.78 57.93
C PHE A 974 17.79 18.42 59.42
N ASP A 975 18.70 18.85 60.30
CA ASP A 975 18.58 18.63 61.76
C ASP A 975 17.34 19.30 62.37
N HIS A 976 16.82 20.33 61.72
CA HIS A 976 15.63 21.05 62.13
C HIS A 976 14.34 20.43 61.60
N VAL A 977 14.41 19.46 60.69
CA VAL A 977 13.24 18.70 60.23
C VAL A 977 12.71 17.82 61.37
N ILE A 978 11.40 17.61 61.42
CA ILE A 978 10.78 16.73 62.41
C ILE A 978 11.30 15.29 62.27
N GLU A 979 11.44 14.57 63.38
CA GLU A 979 12.10 13.26 63.42
C GLU A 979 11.45 12.24 62.49
N MET A 980 10.12 12.27 62.35
CA MET A 980 9.40 11.34 61.48
C MET A 980 9.77 11.52 59.99
N VAL A 981 9.95 12.77 59.54
CA VAL A 981 10.31 13.07 58.16
C VAL A 981 11.78 12.78 57.89
N GLN A 982 12.66 13.03 58.86
CA GLN A 982 14.07 12.63 58.74
C GLN A 982 14.19 11.11 58.50
N GLN A 983 13.41 10.30 59.22
CA GLN A 983 13.43 8.84 59.08
C GLN A 983 12.90 8.37 57.73
N SER A 984 11.74 8.88 57.27
CA SER A 984 11.15 8.47 55.99
C SER A 984 11.99 8.93 54.79
N PHE A 985 12.58 10.12 54.87
CA PHE A 985 13.49 10.64 53.85
C PHE A 985 14.77 9.80 53.71
N VAL A 986 15.39 9.41 54.82
CA VAL A 986 16.60 8.57 54.81
C VAL A 986 16.31 7.20 54.19
N ALA A 987 15.18 6.59 54.54
CA ALA A 987 14.77 5.29 53.99
C ALA A 987 14.53 5.36 52.47
N ALA A 988 13.85 6.40 51.98
CA ALA A 988 13.63 6.59 50.55
C ALA A 988 14.94 6.86 49.78
N LEU A 989 15.87 7.61 50.38
CA LEU A 989 17.19 7.84 49.78
C LEU A 989 18.00 6.55 49.66
N GLU A 990 17.97 5.69 50.66
CA GLU A 990 18.66 4.39 50.64
C GLU A 990 18.04 3.43 49.61
N ALA A 991 16.71 3.39 49.52
CA ALA A 991 16.00 2.59 48.51
C ALA A 991 16.32 3.06 47.08
N ALA A 992 16.31 4.38 46.84
CA ALA A 992 16.67 4.95 45.54
C ALA A 992 18.12 4.63 45.14
N GLN A 993 19.05 4.67 46.10
CA GLN A 993 20.45 4.26 45.86
C GLN A 993 20.61 2.76 45.61
N ALA A 994 19.74 1.91 46.15
CA ALA A 994 19.76 0.48 45.85
C ALA A 994 19.38 0.22 44.38
N VAL A 995 18.31 0.85 43.90
CA VAL A 995 17.86 0.79 42.50
C VAL A 995 18.92 1.37 41.55
N GLU A 996 19.63 2.45 41.96
CA GLU A 996 20.71 3.01 41.15
C GLU A 996 21.87 2.03 40.93
N ARG A 997 22.23 1.23 41.93
CA ARG A 997 23.34 0.26 41.87
C ARG A 997 22.97 -1.07 41.19
N ASP A 998 21.69 -1.39 41.07
CA ASP A 998 21.23 -2.64 40.47
C ASP A 998 21.29 -2.57 38.93
N ALA A 999 22.26 -3.26 38.32
CA ALA A 999 22.42 -3.29 36.87
C ALA A 999 21.24 -3.94 36.13
N ALA A 1000 20.38 -4.68 36.82
CA ALA A 1000 19.20 -5.34 36.25
C ALA A 1000 17.90 -4.56 36.51
N ALA A 1001 17.95 -3.40 37.18
CA ALA A 1001 16.75 -2.61 37.47
C ALA A 1001 16.03 -2.20 36.18
N SER A 1002 14.74 -2.48 36.10
CA SER A 1002 13.88 -2.06 34.99
C SER A 1002 13.67 -0.53 34.98
N GLN A 1003 13.23 0.02 33.85
CA GLN A 1003 12.96 1.46 33.76
C GLN A 1003 11.85 1.90 34.74
N ASP A 1004 10.83 1.07 34.97
CA ASP A 1004 9.75 1.32 35.93
C ASP A 1004 10.24 1.37 37.39
N GLU A 1005 11.21 0.52 37.74
CA GLU A 1005 11.85 0.54 39.05
C GLU A 1005 12.68 1.80 39.25
N VAL A 1006 13.42 2.23 38.21
CA VAL A 1006 14.18 3.48 38.19
C VAL A 1006 13.25 4.69 38.34
N ASP A 1007 12.11 4.70 37.63
CA ASP A 1007 11.15 5.80 37.66
C ASP A 1007 10.41 5.92 38.99
N SER A 1008 9.94 4.78 39.51
CA SER A 1008 9.30 4.70 40.83
C SER A 1008 10.25 5.16 41.94
N ALA A 1009 11.53 4.79 41.86
CA ALA A 1009 12.53 5.15 42.86
C ALA A 1009 12.78 6.66 42.94
N TRP A 1010 12.90 7.37 41.81
CA TRP A 1010 13.15 8.81 41.87
C TRP A 1010 11.90 9.61 42.26
N GLN A 1011 10.70 9.16 41.88
CA GLN A 1011 9.42 9.77 42.27
C GLN A 1011 9.16 9.64 43.78
N ALA A 1012 9.41 8.45 44.35
CA ALA A 1012 9.29 8.21 45.78
C ALA A 1012 10.26 9.10 46.57
N LEU A 1013 11.51 9.21 46.12
CA LEU A 1013 12.50 10.08 46.75
C LEU A 1013 12.12 11.58 46.66
N MET A 1014 11.57 12.04 45.54
CA MET A 1014 11.06 13.41 45.44
C MET A 1014 9.90 13.70 46.41
N THR A 1015 9.03 12.72 46.63
CA THR A 1015 7.92 12.86 47.58
C THR A 1015 8.46 13.12 49.00
N GLU A 1016 9.52 12.43 49.40
CA GLU A 1016 10.14 12.66 50.70
C GLU A 1016 10.95 13.96 50.75
N ILE A 1017 11.63 14.35 49.66
CA ILE A 1017 12.29 15.66 49.54
C ILE A 1017 11.31 16.80 49.84
N HIS A 1018 10.06 16.71 49.34
CA HIS A 1018 9.05 17.74 49.62
C HIS A 1018 8.66 17.84 51.11
N LYS A 1019 8.77 16.75 51.88
CA LYS A 1019 8.44 16.74 53.31
C LYS A 1019 9.47 17.46 54.17
N LEU A 1020 10.68 17.74 53.66
CA LEU A 1020 11.72 18.45 54.41
C LEU A 1020 11.32 19.85 54.90
N GLY A 1021 10.21 20.41 54.41
CA GLY A 1021 9.64 21.65 54.94
C GLY A 1021 8.97 21.53 56.33
N PHE A 1022 8.74 20.32 56.84
CA PHE A 1022 8.18 20.11 58.17
C PHE A 1022 9.28 20.20 59.23
N VAL A 1023 9.48 21.40 59.79
CA VAL A 1023 10.53 21.71 60.77
C VAL A 1023 9.98 21.80 62.19
N ARG A 1024 10.81 21.43 63.16
CA ARG A 1024 10.53 21.52 64.60
C ARG A 1024 10.35 22.98 65.00
N GLY A 1025 9.42 23.25 65.92
CA GLY A 1025 9.24 24.57 66.50
C GLY A 1025 10.43 25.00 67.35
N ASP A 1026 10.73 26.30 67.36
CA ASP A 1026 11.72 26.90 68.27
C ASP A 1026 11.19 26.91 69.70
N LYS A 1027 11.72 26.00 70.51
CA LYS A 1027 11.31 25.77 71.91
C LYS A 1027 12.06 26.65 72.92
N THR A 1028 12.87 27.59 72.46
CA THR A 1028 13.74 28.40 73.33
C THR A 1028 12.93 29.24 74.32
N SER A 1029 11.86 29.88 73.85
CA SER A 1029 10.99 30.71 74.69
C SER A 1029 10.14 29.86 75.65
N LEU A 1030 9.60 28.73 75.19
CA LEU A 1030 8.87 27.75 76.00
C LEU A 1030 9.74 27.19 77.12
N GLN A 1031 11.01 26.89 76.85
CA GLN A 1031 11.97 26.44 77.85
C GLN A 1031 12.15 27.49 78.97
N GLN A 1032 12.32 28.76 78.60
CA GLN A 1032 12.48 29.85 79.57
C GLN A 1032 11.21 30.06 80.39
N LEU A 1033 10.05 29.97 79.75
CA LEU A 1033 8.75 30.12 80.40
C LEU A 1033 8.47 28.97 81.38
N ILE A 1034 8.81 27.71 81.01
CA ILE A 1034 8.73 26.54 81.90
C ILE A 1034 9.65 26.70 83.11
N GLN A 1035 10.90 27.15 82.90
CA GLN A 1035 11.83 27.40 84.00
C GLN A 1035 11.29 28.46 84.98
N LEU A 1036 10.69 29.53 84.44
CA LEU A 1036 10.07 30.56 85.27
C LEU A 1036 8.84 30.00 86.00
N ALA A 1037 7.96 29.28 85.31
CA ALA A 1037 6.79 28.64 85.90
C ALA A 1037 7.17 27.68 87.04
N ASP A 1038 8.22 26.88 86.89
CA ASP A 1038 8.71 25.99 87.96
C ASP A 1038 9.05 26.74 89.27
N THR A 1039 9.44 28.02 89.19
CA THR A 1039 9.66 28.85 90.39
C THR A 1039 8.36 29.22 91.11
N PHE A 1040 7.26 29.41 90.38
CA PHE A 1040 5.92 29.65 90.96
C PHE A 1040 5.33 28.35 91.52
N LEU A 1041 5.58 27.22 90.87
CA LEU A 1041 5.19 25.89 91.35
C LEU A 1041 5.81 25.58 92.72
N ALA A 1042 7.07 25.97 92.95
CA ALA A 1042 7.74 25.78 94.23
C ALA A 1042 7.09 26.54 95.41
N GLN A 1043 6.26 27.54 95.13
CA GLN A 1043 5.55 28.34 96.13
C GLN A 1043 4.03 28.18 96.04
N ILE A 1044 3.56 27.14 95.35
CA ILE A 1044 2.15 27.02 94.96
C ILE A 1044 1.19 26.99 96.15
N ASP A 1045 1.63 26.51 97.31
CA ASP A 1045 0.87 26.49 98.57
C ASP A 1045 0.50 27.88 99.11
N ARG A 1046 1.22 28.93 98.67
CA ARG A 1046 0.92 30.33 99.00
C ARG A 1046 -0.27 30.87 98.22
N TYR A 1047 -0.71 30.17 97.19
CA TYR A 1047 -1.78 30.57 96.28
C TYR A 1047 -3.07 29.79 96.55
N THR A 1048 -4.20 30.34 96.09
CA THR A 1048 -5.51 29.72 96.29
C THR A 1048 -5.64 28.47 95.43
N PRO A 1049 -6.20 27.36 95.95
CA PRO A 1049 -6.36 26.12 95.20
C PRO A 1049 -7.03 26.30 93.82
N VAL A 1050 -8.00 27.21 93.71
CA VAL A 1050 -8.74 27.47 92.47
C VAL A 1050 -7.89 28.10 91.35
N THR A 1051 -6.83 28.82 91.70
CA THR A 1051 -5.91 29.41 90.71
C THR A 1051 -4.63 28.59 90.51
N ALA A 1052 -4.23 27.82 91.53
CA ALA A 1052 -3.09 26.92 91.46
C ALA A 1052 -3.30 25.73 90.52
N GLN A 1053 -4.49 25.13 90.52
CA GLN A 1053 -4.76 23.91 89.75
C GLN A 1053 -4.64 24.10 88.22
N PRO A 1054 -5.26 25.13 87.59
CA PRO A 1054 -5.08 25.40 86.16
C PRO A 1054 -3.61 25.68 85.77
N PHE A 1055 -2.87 26.37 86.63
CA PHE A 1055 -1.44 26.64 86.43
C PHE A 1055 -0.59 25.36 86.41
N THR A 1056 -0.80 24.44 87.35
CA THR A 1056 -0.08 23.16 87.36
C THR A 1056 -0.38 22.28 86.15
N ALA A 1057 -1.60 22.34 85.62
CA ALA A 1057 -2.00 21.62 84.42
C ALA A 1057 -1.31 22.19 83.17
N ALA A 1058 -1.36 23.51 82.98
CA ALA A 1058 -0.72 24.19 81.85
C ALA A 1058 0.80 23.99 81.81
N LEU A 1059 1.47 23.96 82.98
CA LEU A 1059 2.90 23.68 83.07
C LEU A 1059 3.25 22.22 82.69
N THR A 1060 2.36 21.28 83.00
CA THR A 1060 2.56 19.87 82.63
C THR A 1060 2.45 19.69 81.11
N GLU A 1061 1.44 20.33 80.49
CA GLU A 1061 1.25 20.31 79.03
C GLU A 1061 2.41 20.97 78.29
N ALA A 1062 2.86 22.14 78.77
CA ALA A 1062 4.02 22.84 78.22
C ALA A 1062 5.30 21.98 78.25
N LYS A 1063 5.52 21.20 79.31
CA LYS A 1063 6.65 20.25 79.41
C LYS A 1063 6.54 19.09 78.43
N ALA A 1064 5.33 18.61 78.14
CA ALA A 1064 5.10 17.56 77.15
C ALA A 1064 5.43 18.04 75.74
N VAL A 1065 4.92 19.21 75.34
CA VAL A 1065 5.24 19.85 74.05
C VAL A 1065 6.74 20.14 73.91
N TYR A 1066 7.40 20.57 75.00
CA TYR A 1066 8.84 20.77 75.01
C TYR A 1066 9.62 19.48 74.68
N GLN A 1067 9.14 18.31 75.09
CA GLN A 1067 9.80 17.01 74.88
C GLN A 1067 9.48 16.34 73.54
N ASP A 1068 8.45 16.78 72.81
CA ASP A 1068 8.04 16.15 71.55
C ASP A 1068 8.96 16.52 70.37
N GLY A 1069 9.73 15.55 69.86
CA GLY A 1069 10.64 15.71 68.72
C GLY A 1069 9.97 16.09 67.39
N ASN A 1070 8.64 16.02 67.29
CA ASN A 1070 7.86 16.41 66.13
C ASN A 1070 7.02 17.69 66.34
N ALA A 1071 7.04 18.29 67.52
CA ALA A 1071 6.29 19.51 67.80
C ALA A 1071 6.72 20.64 66.86
N MET A 1072 5.76 21.18 66.12
CA MET A 1072 5.93 22.27 65.19
C MET A 1072 5.79 23.61 65.93
N GLN A 1073 6.10 24.72 65.24
CA GLN A 1073 6.07 26.06 65.86
C GLN A 1073 4.70 26.43 66.44
N GLU A 1074 3.62 25.92 65.85
CA GLU A 1074 2.25 26.14 66.32
C GLU A 1074 1.99 25.45 67.67
N ASP A 1075 2.41 24.19 67.83
CA ASP A 1075 2.29 23.44 69.08
C ASP A 1075 3.05 24.13 70.22
N VAL A 1076 4.25 24.65 69.91
CA VAL A 1076 5.09 25.39 70.87
C VAL A 1076 4.45 26.71 71.29
N ALA A 1077 3.89 27.47 70.34
CA ALA A 1077 3.25 28.76 70.63
C ALA A 1077 1.98 28.62 71.48
N GLU A 1078 1.18 27.58 71.24
CA GLU A 1078 -0.02 27.30 72.03
C GLU A 1078 0.32 26.94 73.49
N ALA A 1079 1.33 26.08 73.68
CA ALA A 1079 1.85 25.71 74.99
C ALA A 1079 2.42 26.91 75.77
N GLU A 1080 3.13 27.81 75.08
CA GLU A 1080 3.64 29.06 75.66
C GLU A 1080 2.51 29.96 76.15
N SER A 1081 1.50 30.21 75.31
CA SER A 1081 0.37 31.08 75.64
C SER A 1081 -0.41 30.54 76.83
N ALA A 1082 -0.75 29.24 76.82
CA ALA A 1082 -1.51 28.60 77.88
C ALA A 1082 -0.79 28.63 79.24
N LEU A 1083 0.54 28.42 79.24
CA LEU A 1083 1.35 28.48 80.45
C LEU A 1083 1.45 29.91 81.00
N LEU A 1084 1.68 30.90 80.13
CA LEU A 1084 1.79 32.30 80.53
C LEU A 1084 0.48 32.82 81.13
N ASP A 1085 -0.66 32.52 80.49
CA ASP A 1085 -1.98 32.92 80.97
C ASP A 1085 -2.30 32.32 82.35
N ALA A 1086 -1.96 31.04 82.55
CA ALA A 1086 -2.18 30.38 83.82
C ALA A 1086 -1.26 30.93 84.94
N MET A 1087 -0.02 31.34 84.61
CA MET A 1087 0.88 32.05 85.54
C MET A 1087 0.32 33.40 85.99
N LEU A 1088 -0.26 34.18 85.05
CA LEU A 1088 -0.89 35.48 85.35
C LEU A 1088 -2.16 35.34 86.19
N GLY A 1089 -2.81 34.17 86.14
CA GLY A 1089 -4.01 33.83 86.89
C GLY A 1089 -3.82 33.55 88.38
N LEU A 1090 -2.59 33.32 88.85
CA LEU A 1090 -2.29 32.95 90.25
C LEU A 1090 -2.71 34.04 91.26
N ARG A 1091 -3.36 33.65 92.36
CA ARG A 1091 -3.79 34.56 93.45
C ARG A 1091 -3.36 34.05 94.82
N TYR A 1092 -2.76 34.91 95.65
CA TYR A 1092 -2.32 34.56 97.00
C TYR A 1092 -3.50 34.25 97.93
N ARG A 1093 -3.28 33.35 98.91
CA ARG A 1093 -4.21 33.13 100.02
C ARG A 1093 -4.26 34.36 100.94
N ALA A 1094 -5.42 34.66 101.50
CA ALA A 1094 -5.56 35.71 102.52
C ALA A 1094 -4.88 35.33 103.85
N ASP A 1095 -4.27 36.32 104.51
CA ASP A 1095 -3.74 36.23 105.87
C ASP A 1095 -4.88 36.31 106.87
N LYS A 1096 -5.08 35.23 107.64
CA LYS A 1096 -6.18 35.08 108.60
C LYS A 1096 -5.76 35.30 110.05
N SER A 1097 -4.51 35.73 110.31
CA SER A 1097 -3.96 35.87 111.65
C SER A 1097 -4.84 36.74 112.56
N VAL A 1098 -5.26 37.90 112.08
CA VAL A 1098 -6.13 38.84 112.82
C VAL A 1098 -7.53 38.26 113.07
N LEU A 1099 -8.16 37.66 112.06
CA LEU A 1099 -9.47 37.00 112.19
C LEU A 1099 -9.42 35.84 113.20
N GLN A 1100 -8.35 35.04 113.18
CA GLN A 1100 -8.13 33.95 114.12
C GLN A 1100 -7.94 34.45 115.56
N GLU A 1101 -7.23 35.56 115.74
CA GLU A 1101 -7.05 36.20 117.05
C GLU A 1101 -8.40 36.70 117.62
N VAL A 1102 -9.19 37.40 116.79
CA VAL A 1102 -10.52 37.90 117.19
C VAL A 1102 -11.49 36.74 117.46
N LEU A 1103 -11.46 35.67 116.67
CA LEU A 1103 -12.22 34.43 116.94
C LEU A 1103 -11.80 33.78 118.27
N SER A 1104 -10.50 33.70 118.54
CA SER A 1104 -10.00 33.15 119.81
C SER A 1104 -10.45 33.98 121.01
N ARG A 1105 -10.44 35.31 120.88
CA ARG A 1105 -10.93 36.24 121.93
C ARG A 1105 -12.43 36.10 122.13
N ALA A 1106 -13.21 36.02 121.05
CA ALA A 1106 -14.65 35.77 121.10
C ALA A 1106 -14.99 34.45 121.79
N ALA A 1107 -14.28 33.36 121.48
CA ALA A 1107 -14.53 32.04 122.06
C ALA A 1107 -14.42 31.99 123.60
N GLY A 1108 -13.62 32.90 124.18
CA GLY A 1108 -13.38 32.98 125.63
C GLY A 1108 -14.42 33.81 126.42
N ILE A 1109 -15.41 34.41 125.76
CA ILE A 1109 -16.39 35.28 126.42
C ILE A 1109 -17.49 34.46 127.11
N ASP A 1110 -17.63 34.64 128.44
CA ASP A 1110 -18.74 34.06 129.21
C ASP A 1110 -20.03 34.86 128.98
N THR A 1111 -20.86 34.36 128.07
CA THR A 1111 -22.10 35.02 127.69
C THR A 1111 -23.16 35.12 128.80
N ALA A 1112 -23.01 34.45 129.94
CA ALA A 1112 -23.97 34.52 131.06
C ALA A 1112 -23.95 35.86 131.81
N ARG A 1113 -22.89 36.68 131.62
CA ARG A 1113 -22.69 37.97 132.32
C ARG A 1113 -23.31 39.19 131.60
N TYR A 1114 -23.90 38.98 130.43
CA TYR A 1114 -24.35 40.03 129.53
C TYR A 1114 -25.84 39.88 129.17
N THR A 1115 -26.47 40.96 128.70
CA THR A 1115 -27.90 40.95 128.32
C THR A 1115 -28.19 40.03 127.13
N ALA A 1116 -29.33 39.33 127.16
CA ALA A 1116 -29.67 38.26 126.21
C ALA A 1116 -29.66 38.72 124.73
N ASP A 1117 -30.15 39.93 124.43
CA ASP A 1117 -30.23 40.46 123.07
C ASP A 1117 -28.85 40.69 122.44
N ARG A 1118 -27.85 41.10 123.25
CA ARG A 1118 -26.47 41.35 122.77
C ARG A 1118 -25.69 40.07 122.56
N VAL A 1119 -25.97 39.02 123.33
CA VAL A 1119 -25.38 37.69 123.16
C VAL A 1119 -25.82 37.03 121.85
N ALA A 1120 -27.06 37.23 121.41
CA ALA A 1120 -27.57 36.66 120.15
C ALA A 1120 -26.83 37.24 118.92
N ALA A 1121 -26.64 38.57 118.88
CA ALA A 1121 -25.89 39.24 117.82
C ALA A 1121 -24.41 38.82 117.79
N PHE A 1122 -23.79 38.67 118.97
CA PHE A 1122 -22.43 38.16 119.11
C PHE A 1122 -22.26 36.74 118.55
N ARG A 1123 -23.18 35.81 118.87
CA ARG A 1123 -23.13 34.43 118.36
C ARG A 1123 -23.28 34.36 116.84
N ALA A 1124 -24.11 35.21 116.24
CA ALA A 1124 -24.27 35.28 114.78
C ALA A 1124 -22.98 35.78 114.10
N ALA A 1125 -22.38 36.87 114.60
CA ALA A 1125 -21.12 37.39 114.08
C ALA A 1125 -19.97 36.37 114.26
N TYR A 1126 -19.93 35.64 115.38
CA TYR A 1126 -18.95 34.58 115.62
C TYR A 1126 -19.07 33.42 114.62
N GLY A 1127 -20.30 32.99 114.33
CA GLY A 1127 -20.56 31.96 113.31
C GLY A 1127 -20.14 32.39 111.91
N ALA A 1128 -20.45 33.63 111.51
CA ALA A 1128 -20.06 34.19 110.21
C ALA A 1128 -18.54 34.33 110.07
N ALA A 1129 -17.88 34.86 111.10
CA ALA A 1129 -16.42 35.00 111.14
C ALA A 1129 -15.70 33.64 111.08
N LYS A 1130 -16.24 32.61 111.75
CA LYS A 1130 -15.70 31.26 111.69
C LYS A 1130 -15.80 30.66 110.29
N ALA A 1131 -16.91 30.87 109.59
CA ALA A 1131 -17.10 30.39 108.21
C ALA A 1131 -16.08 31.00 107.23
N VAL A 1132 -15.79 32.31 107.35
CA VAL A 1132 -14.75 32.98 106.55
C VAL A 1132 -13.35 32.46 106.90
N SER A 1133 -13.09 32.18 108.19
CA SER A 1133 -11.82 31.59 108.63
C SER A 1133 -11.57 30.20 108.01
N GLU A 1134 -12.61 29.41 107.76
CA GLU A 1134 -12.52 28.06 107.19
C GLU A 1134 -12.45 28.02 105.65
N ASN A 1135 -12.83 29.10 104.95
CA ASN A 1135 -12.78 29.16 103.47
C ASN A 1135 -11.35 29.38 102.91
N ALA A 1136 -10.73 28.37 102.32
CA ALA A 1136 -9.37 28.43 101.77
C ALA A 1136 -9.17 29.41 100.59
N ASN A 1137 -10.26 29.91 99.99
CA ASN A 1137 -10.24 30.88 98.89
C ASN A 1137 -10.73 32.28 99.30
N ALA A 1138 -10.96 32.53 100.59
CA ALA A 1138 -11.40 33.83 101.07
C ALA A 1138 -10.39 34.92 100.65
N THR A 1139 -10.91 36.06 100.20
CA THR A 1139 -10.12 37.24 99.90
C THR A 1139 -9.68 37.94 101.18
N GLN A 1140 -8.60 38.73 101.12
CA GLN A 1140 -8.14 39.49 102.29
C GLN A 1140 -9.25 40.41 102.84
N THR A 1141 -10.02 41.03 101.95
CA THR A 1141 -11.14 41.90 102.31
C THR A 1141 -12.24 41.16 103.05
N GLU A 1142 -12.59 39.93 102.66
CA GLU A 1142 -13.58 39.12 103.38
C GLU A 1142 -13.08 38.73 104.78
N VAL A 1143 -11.79 38.37 104.88
CA VAL A 1143 -11.14 38.01 106.16
C VAL A 1143 -11.06 39.20 107.12
N ASP A 1144 -10.64 40.37 106.63
CA ASP A 1144 -10.57 41.60 107.42
C ASP A 1144 -11.97 42.05 107.88
N SER A 1145 -12.96 41.99 106.98
CA SER A 1145 -14.34 42.38 107.30
C SER A 1145 -14.95 41.47 108.38
N ALA A 1146 -14.71 40.15 108.27
CA ALA A 1146 -15.15 39.19 109.27
C ALA A 1146 -14.52 39.44 110.65
N ALA A 1147 -13.26 39.88 110.69
CA ALA A 1147 -12.56 40.19 111.94
C ALA A 1147 -13.15 41.45 112.59
N ASP A 1148 -13.33 42.51 111.80
CA ASP A 1148 -13.90 43.78 112.27
C ASP A 1148 -15.34 43.65 112.76
N GLU A 1149 -16.17 42.85 112.08
CA GLU A 1149 -17.56 42.61 112.48
C GLU A 1149 -17.66 41.81 113.77
N LEU A 1150 -16.83 40.76 113.92
CA LEU A 1150 -16.77 40.01 115.16
C LEU A 1150 -16.24 40.87 116.32
N GLN A 1151 -15.21 41.69 116.09
CA GLN A 1151 -14.65 42.58 117.10
C GLN A 1151 -15.68 43.62 117.55
N ARG A 1152 -16.42 44.23 116.62
CA ARG A 1152 -17.54 45.13 116.95
C ARG A 1152 -18.63 44.42 117.77
N ALA A 1153 -18.93 43.17 117.45
CA ALA A 1153 -19.91 42.39 118.19
C ALA A 1153 -19.45 42.06 119.63
N ILE A 1154 -18.15 41.83 119.84
CA ILE A 1154 -17.53 41.69 121.17
C ILE A 1154 -17.68 42.99 121.98
N ASP A 1155 -17.32 44.14 121.38
CA ASP A 1155 -17.29 45.42 122.08
C ASP A 1155 -18.70 45.96 122.41
N SER A 1156 -19.74 45.40 121.79
CA SER A 1156 -21.15 45.77 121.97
C SER A 1156 -21.86 45.04 123.13
N LEU A 1157 -21.16 44.18 123.87
CA LEU A 1157 -21.71 43.44 125.02
C LEU A 1157 -21.88 44.37 126.25
N VAL A 1158 -22.98 44.22 127.02
CA VAL A 1158 -23.32 45.11 128.16
C VAL A 1158 -23.54 44.32 129.46
N GLU A 1159 -22.80 44.68 130.53
CA GLU A 1159 -22.80 44.06 131.87
C GLU A 1159 -23.95 44.56 132.80
N ILE A 1160 -24.26 43.81 133.86
CA ILE A 1160 -25.35 44.08 134.84
C ILE A 1160 -24.77 44.71 136.13
N ALA A 1161 -25.19 45.91 136.58
CA ALA A 1161 -24.54 46.67 137.70
C ALA A 1161 -25.40 46.87 139.00
N THR A 1162 -24.72 46.92 140.17
CA THR A 1162 -25.21 47.27 141.54
C THR A 1162 -24.36 48.41 142.18
N GLU A 1163 -24.92 49.18 143.14
CA GLU A 1163 -24.61 50.61 143.49
C GLU A 1163 -24.01 50.84 144.95
N PRO A 1164 -23.75 52.07 145.50
CA PRO A 1164 -22.41 52.69 145.76
C PRO A 1164 -22.19 53.36 147.17
N ASP A 1165 -21.01 53.97 147.45
CA ASP A 1165 -20.74 55.27 148.18
C ASP A 1165 -19.22 55.48 148.49
N GLN A 1166 -18.51 56.50 147.95
CA GLN A 1166 -18.22 57.89 148.40
C GLN A 1166 -17.10 58.12 149.46
N ALA A 1167 -16.05 58.90 149.07
CA ALA A 1167 -15.72 60.25 149.61
C ALA A 1167 -14.26 60.74 149.30
N ALA A 1168 -14.16 61.89 148.59
CA ALA A 1168 -13.31 63.10 148.75
C ALA A 1168 -11.75 63.03 148.95
N ALA A 1169 -10.89 63.97 148.54
CA ALA A 1169 -10.92 65.15 147.64
C ALA A 1169 -9.50 65.76 147.46
N GLU A 1170 -9.30 66.44 146.31
CA GLU A 1170 -8.47 67.63 146.00
C GLU A 1170 -6.92 67.70 146.21
N ASP A 1171 -6.24 67.95 145.08
CA ASP A 1171 -5.44 69.16 144.73
C ASP A 1171 -4.00 69.00 144.17
N ALA A 1172 -3.83 69.64 143.00
CA ALA A 1172 -2.70 70.43 142.50
C ALA A 1172 -1.27 69.87 142.20
N LEU A 1173 -0.97 69.88 140.88
CA LEU A 1173 0.11 70.64 140.21
C LEU A 1173 1.56 70.10 140.12
N ILE A 1174 2.06 70.16 138.86
CA ILE A 1174 3.45 70.46 138.37
C ILE A 1174 4.41 69.27 138.20
N ARG A 1175 5.29 69.15 137.18
CA ARG A 1175 5.55 69.73 135.84
C ARG A 1175 6.97 69.25 135.43
N GLY A 1176 7.23 69.06 134.13
CA GLY A 1176 8.58 69.13 133.51
C GLY A 1176 9.24 67.78 133.18
N ASP A 1177 9.77 67.51 131.97
CA ASP A 1177 9.99 68.41 130.83
C ASP A 1177 10.26 67.65 129.51
N SER A 1178 9.70 68.19 128.41
CA SER A 1178 10.23 68.40 127.04
C SER A 1178 10.87 67.24 126.23
N ALA A 1179 10.63 67.03 124.92
CA ALA A 1179 10.33 67.93 123.80
C ALA A 1179 9.60 67.18 122.63
N SER A 1180 8.61 67.78 121.95
CA SER A 1180 8.67 68.42 120.60
C SER A 1180 9.00 67.46 119.43
N ILE A 1181 8.21 67.27 118.36
CA ILE A 1181 7.93 68.22 117.24
C ILE A 1181 6.75 67.69 116.33
N THR A 1182 5.85 68.62 115.92
CA THR A 1182 4.91 68.77 114.74
C THR A 1182 4.43 67.59 113.84
N LYS A 1183 3.14 67.42 113.45
CA LYS A 1183 2.16 68.19 112.62
C LYS A 1183 2.22 67.89 111.09
N SER A 1184 1.21 67.23 110.49
CA SER A 1184 0.42 67.65 109.28
C SER A 1184 -0.44 66.52 108.66
N GLN A 1185 -1.48 66.93 107.92
CA GLN A 1185 -2.45 66.14 107.13
C GLN A 1185 -1.95 65.77 105.71
N ASN A 1186 -2.69 64.82 105.12
CA ASN A 1186 -3.01 64.58 103.68
C ASN A 1186 -2.13 63.69 102.76
N SER A 1187 -2.81 62.62 102.27
CA SER A 1187 -2.92 62.04 100.90
C SER A 1187 -1.75 61.34 100.16
N LYS A 1188 -2.04 60.05 99.83
CA LYS A 1188 -1.81 59.23 98.60
C LYS A 1188 -0.38 58.86 98.12
N THR A 1189 -0.35 57.67 97.47
CA THR A 1189 0.70 56.96 96.69
C THR A 1189 1.77 56.28 97.56
N GLY A 1190 2.13 55.01 97.40
CA GLY A 1190 2.31 54.21 96.17
C GLY A 1190 3.81 54.15 95.88
N ASP A 1191 4.45 53.01 96.16
CA ASP A 1191 5.67 52.42 95.54
C ASP A 1191 6.22 51.33 96.50
N ALA A 1192 6.42 50.07 96.09
CA ALA A 1192 7.25 49.50 95.02
C ALA A 1192 8.76 49.41 95.36
N ALA A 1193 9.27 48.17 95.35
CA ALA A 1193 10.67 47.70 95.09
C ALA A 1193 11.75 48.01 96.17
N PRO A 1194 12.82 47.17 96.38
CA PRO A 1194 13.69 46.65 95.32
C PRO A 1194 14.20 45.18 95.47
N VAL A 1195 14.25 44.46 94.35
CA VAL A 1195 15.53 44.04 93.78
C VAL A 1195 15.47 44.36 92.28
N CYS A 1196 16.17 45.43 91.90
CA CYS A 1196 16.55 45.69 90.52
C CYS A 1196 17.85 44.94 90.22
N ALA A 1197 17.86 44.15 89.16
CA ALA A 1197 18.94 44.17 88.17
C ALA A 1197 18.41 43.68 86.81
N ALA A 1198 18.56 44.55 85.81
CA ALA A 1198 18.45 44.31 84.37
C ALA A 1198 17.05 44.10 83.75
N LEU A 1199 16.33 45.22 83.60
CA LEU A 1199 15.50 45.47 82.42
C LEU A 1199 16.37 46.25 81.43
N ALA A 1200 16.93 45.55 80.45
CA ALA A 1200 17.62 46.15 79.31
C ALA A 1200 17.62 45.17 78.12
N ALA A 1201 16.44 44.93 77.53
CA ALA A 1201 16.24 44.65 76.09
C ALA A 1201 14.75 44.40 75.85
N LEU A 1202 14.28 44.72 74.64
CA LEU A 1202 12.96 44.39 74.10
C LEU A 1202 11.83 45.40 74.38
N LEU A 1203 12.15 46.67 74.18
CA LEU A 1203 11.32 47.51 73.30
C LEU A 1203 12.11 47.68 71.99
N LEU A 1204 11.75 46.93 70.94
CA LEU A 1204 11.89 47.35 69.55
C LEU A 1204 11.13 46.38 68.63
N ALA A 1205 10.12 46.96 67.98
CA ALA A 1205 9.61 46.64 66.65
C ALA A 1205 8.80 45.35 66.46
N GLY A 1206 7.49 45.48 66.65
CA GLY A 1206 6.59 45.07 65.57
C GLY A 1206 6.71 46.03 64.40
N ALA A 1207 6.82 45.50 63.19
CA ALA A 1207 6.33 46.05 61.91
C ALA A 1207 6.94 45.24 60.74
N GLY A 1208 6.10 44.73 59.84
CA GLY A 1208 6.58 44.25 58.53
C GLY A 1208 5.78 43.17 57.83
N LEU A 1209 4.45 43.27 57.79
CA LEU A 1209 3.68 42.65 56.71
C LEU A 1209 4.11 43.23 55.35
N ALA A 1210 4.10 42.36 54.34
CA ALA A 1210 4.16 42.62 52.90
C ALA A 1210 5.53 42.92 52.27
N LEU A 1211 6.01 42.00 51.42
CA LEU A 1211 6.01 42.18 49.96
C LEU A 1211 6.62 40.98 49.21
N ASN A 1212 5.87 40.52 48.22
CA ASN A 1212 6.27 39.86 46.97
C ASN A 1212 6.84 38.42 46.93
N LYS A 1213 5.96 37.54 46.43
CA LYS A 1213 6.17 36.72 45.22
C LYS A 1213 7.40 37.13 44.36
N LYS A 1214 8.31 36.19 44.10
CA LYS A 1214 8.55 35.58 42.76
C LYS A 1214 9.79 34.67 42.76
N LYS A 1215 9.63 33.54 42.05
CA LYS A 1215 10.59 32.47 41.69
C LYS A 1215 10.83 31.46 42.83
N ARG A 1216 10.53 30.17 42.70
CA ARG A 1216 10.12 29.31 41.58
C ARG A 1216 8.92 28.48 42.01
#